data_AF-A0A921QZA4-F1
#
_entry.id   AF-A0A921QZA4-F1
#
_cell.length_a   1.000
_cell.length_b   1.000
_cell.length_c   1.000
_cell.angle_alpha   90.00
_cell.angle_beta   90.00
_cell.angle_gamma   90.00
#
_symmetry.space_group_name_H-M   'P 1'
#
loop_
_entity.id
_entity.type
_entity.pdbx_description
1 polymer ?
#
loop_
_entity_poly.entity_id
_entity_poly.type
_entity_poly.pdbx_seq_one_letter_code
_entity_poly.pdbx_strand_id
1 'polypeptide(L)'
;MKVAVVGGGLSGLVAAHELARSAGGGVRVTVYEKEDYLGGAKTVAVDGGAAADGRVAVDLGLMVFNPVRSPNMMEWFERLGVEMDTSDMSFSASMRLNKGKGFEWGSRNGMSSVLVQKSNLLSPRFWLVIHEIFKFKNHALKYLEDHERDPDWNQTLGQFIQSHRYSQLFQDAYLIPMCACIWPSTSKEVLGFPALFVLSFFQDNQLLEFFSRSQWLTVKGGLGSYMNKVREELESNGCQIKIGCEVSSISKSKGGYQILEVDGSEEKYDRIILGVNAQDALKVLGAEATNEELKTLGAFQYIRSNVYLHCDESLMPHNFSAWSARNFLGTTSSGVCVTSWLNILQNIESAGPLLVTLNPPRVPKHVLLKWHTKHPIPSIAAAKANHELKNIQGKRGIWFCGAYQGYGYHEDSVKAGKAAASGLLGMKCDLLVNPKPMVPSWTEAGARYLVAKNLDQYISIGNFCMLEEGGTMFSFGKACEKCPIKSVIRVHDPQFYWKAATEGDLGFASAYIQGYISFVDHRNGLVNLVRIILANRCERKRLYSTAKTSAYTRKAWWAPFLGISGVAFAKYFLLHAWRKNSVSKARKNISEHYDLSNDFFALYLDPSMTYSSGIFKAEDESLEAAQLRKLDSLINKAKVESGHHVLDIGCGWGTLAIRLVQKTGCKCTGITLSEEQLKYAKRKVKEAGLEDRITLLLCDYRQIPNGQKFDRIISCEMLEHVGHEFYEDFFASCEYHLAEHGIFVLQTIALVEEMYDKMRLRPEFVKTYIFPGGCLPSLARIVSAMTSASRFNIQHVENIGDHYYTTLMNWWDNFAANREKASALGFDEKFIRTWEYYLGYCAALFKSRICIDYQIVFARPGDSKLPSYVAIA
;
A
#
# COMPACT_ATOMS: atom_id res chain seq x y z
N MET A 1 -18.30 22.86 35.89
CA MET A 1 -17.67 21.76 36.66
C MET A 1 -16.17 21.97 36.69
N LYS A 2 -15.51 21.85 37.84
CA LYS A 2 -14.06 21.99 38.00
C LYS A 2 -13.43 20.61 38.17
N VAL A 3 -12.46 20.28 37.33
CA VAL A 3 -11.83 18.95 37.29
C VAL A 3 -10.33 19.09 37.50
N ALA A 4 -9.77 18.29 38.40
CA ALA A 4 -8.33 18.16 38.54
C ALA A 4 -7.83 16.92 37.80
N VAL A 5 -6.76 17.08 37.03
CA VAL A 5 -6.01 15.98 36.42
C VAL A 5 -4.66 15.92 37.13
N VAL A 6 -4.44 14.88 37.93
CA VAL A 6 -3.20 14.71 38.69
C VAL A 6 -2.27 13.78 37.92
N GLY A 7 -1.12 14.31 37.49
CA GLY A 7 -0.15 13.67 36.60
C GLY A 7 -0.20 14.29 35.20
N GLY A 8 0.83 15.04 34.83
CA GLY A 8 1.04 15.66 33.51
C GLY A 8 1.77 14.75 32.53
N GLY A 9 1.74 13.44 32.75
CA GLY A 9 2.15 12.43 31.76
C GLY A 9 1.17 12.33 30.59
N LEU A 10 1.52 11.53 29.58
CA LEU A 10 0.74 11.38 28.34
C LEU A 10 -0.76 11.10 28.57
N SER A 11 -1.11 10.17 29.47
CA SER A 11 -2.50 9.81 29.76
C SER A 11 -3.29 10.95 30.40
N GLY A 12 -2.66 11.73 31.29
CA GLY A 12 -3.28 12.88 31.93
C GLY A 12 -3.48 14.04 30.94
N LEU A 13 -2.47 14.33 30.12
CA LEU A 13 -2.57 15.37 29.09
C LEU A 13 -3.65 15.07 28.05
N VAL A 14 -3.77 13.82 27.60
CA VAL A 14 -4.86 13.40 26.70
C VAL A 14 -6.22 13.55 27.37
N ALA A 15 -6.34 13.16 28.65
CA ALA A 15 -7.60 13.33 29.38
C ALA A 15 -7.96 14.81 29.52
N ALA A 16 -7.01 15.67 29.86
CA ALA A 16 -7.20 17.12 29.95
C ALA A 16 -7.62 17.71 28.60
N HIS A 17 -6.98 17.29 27.51
CA HIS A 17 -7.25 17.74 26.15
C HIS A 17 -8.69 17.40 25.71
N GLU A 18 -9.12 16.15 25.92
CA GLU A 18 -10.48 15.74 25.57
C GLU A 18 -11.55 16.42 26.43
N LEU A 19 -11.27 16.65 27.72
CA LEU A 19 -12.17 17.39 28.62
C LEU A 19 -12.34 18.85 28.20
N ALA A 20 -11.23 19.53 27.91
CA ALA A 20 -11.22 20.93 27.53
C ALA A 20 -12.01 21.17 26.24
N ARG A 21 -11.82 20.28 25.26
CA ARG A 21 -12.45 20.35 23.94
C ARG A 21 -13.94 20.02 23.96
N SER A 22 -14.32 18.93 24.63
CA SER A 22 -15.68 18.38 24.53
C SER A 22 -16.72 19.14 25.35
N ALA A 23 -16.28 19.97 26.29
CA ALA A 23 -17.16 20.63 27.25
C ALA A 23 -17.71 22.00 26.82
N GLY A 24 -17.31 22.54 25.66
CA GLY A 24 -17.80 23.85 25.18
C GLY A 24 -17.66 25.00 26.19
N GLY A 25 -16.63 24.96 27.05
CA GLY A 25 -16.39 25.92 28.14
C GLY A 25 -17.04 25.59 29.49
N GLY A 26 -17.84 24.52 29.60
CA GLY A 26 -18.53 24.11 30.84
C GLY A 26 -17.65 23.40 31.89
N VAL A 27 -16.44 22.98 31.51
CA VAL A 27 -15.48 22.28 32.37
C VAL A 27 -14.20 23.10 32.48
N ARG A 28 -13.79 23.41 33.71
CA ARG A 28 -12.50 24.05 34.02
C ARG A 28 -11.53 22.97 34.47
N VAL A 29 -10.47 22.76 33.71
CA VAL A 29 -9.48 21.70 33.96
C VAL A 29 -8.21 22.30 34.55
N THR A 30 -7.73 21.72 35.65
CA THR A 30 -6.39 22.02 36.21
C THR A 30 -5.54 20.76 36.14
N VAL A 31 -4.38 20.84 35.49
CA VAL A 31 -3.40 19.74 35.39
C VAL A 31 -2.30 19.98 36.42
N TYR A 32 -2.04 18.98 37.27
CA TYR A 32 -0.95 18.97 38.25
C TYR A 32 0.16 18.06 37.77
N GLU A 33 1.38 18.59 37.66
CA GLU A 33 2.60 17.85 37.36
C GLU A 33 3.64 18.11 38.44
N LYS A 34 4.19 17.02 38.98
CA LYS A 34 5.22 17.04 40.02
C LYS A 34 6.53 17.61 39.49
N GLU A 35 6.90 17.24 38.28
CA GLU A 35 8.15 17.67 37.66
C GLU A 35 8.02 19.07 37.06
N ASP A 36 9.15 19.71 36.73
CA ASP A 36 9.20 21.02 36.07
C ASP A 36 8.95 20.94 34.55
N TYR A 37 8.59 19.76 34.04
CA TYR A 37 8.29 19.49 32.63
C TYR A 37 7.09 18.55 32.46
N LEU A 38 6.43 18.62 31.29
CA LEU A 38 5.28 17.78 30.94
C LEU A 38 5.69 16.51 30.18
N GLY A 39 4.81 15.51 30.16
CA GLY A 39 4.92 14.29 29.34
C GLY A 39 5.52 13.09 30.06
N GLY A 40 6.04 13.26 31.29
CA GLY A 40 6.62 12.18 32.10
C GLY A 40 7.95 11.61 31.55
N ALA A 41 8.45 12.16 30.44
CA ALA A 41 9.72 11.79 29.81
C ALA A 41 10.59 13.03 29.65
N LYS A 42 11.91 12.84 29.79
CA LYS A 42 12.89 13.94 29.85
C LYS A 42 13.62 14.08 28.52
N THR A 43 13.72 15.31 28.01
CA THR A 43 14.65 15.68 26.93
C THR A 43 15.90 16.31 27.55
N VAL A 44 17.08 15.92 27.06
CA VAL A 44 18.37 16.39 27.58
C VAL A 44 19.23 16.92 26.45
N ALA A 45 19.82 18.10 26.62
CA ALA A 45 20.82 18.63 25.70
C ALA A 45 22.20 17.99 25.98
N VAL A 46 22.81 17.43 24.94
CA VAL A 46 24.13 16.78 25.01
C VAL A 46 25.07 17.48 24.03
N ASP A 47 26.31 17.73 24.45
CA ASP A 47 27.35 18.31 23.58
C ASP A 47 27.84 17.29 22.53
N GLY A 48 28.13 17.74 21.30
CA GLY A 48 28.59 16.89 20.18
C GLY A 48 27.63 16.78 18.99
N GLY A 49 26.71 17.74 18.85
CA GLY A 49 25.74 17.86 17.77
C GLY A 49 26.23 18.56 16.51
N ALA A 50 25.59 18.31 15.37
CA ALA A 50 25.86 18.99 14.10
C ALA A 50 25.29 20.43 14.01
N ALA A 51 24.53 20.87 15.01
CA ALA A 51 23.94 22.21 15.08
C ALA A 51 25.00 23.30 15.35
N ALA A 52 24.66 24.55 15.06
CA ALA A 52 25.58 25.70 15.16
C ALA A 52 26.11 25.96 16.59
N ASP A 53 25.39 25.51 17.62
CA ASP A 53 25.78 25.59 19.04
C ASP A 53 26.50 24.31 19.54
N GLY A 54 26.69 23.31 18.67
CA GLY A 54 27.34 22.05 18.98
C GLY A 54 26.54 21.12 19.91
N ARG A 55 25.25 21.39 20.17
CA ARG A 55 24.40 20.58 21.07
C ARG A 55 23.31 19.83 20.31
N VAL A 56 22.88 18.71 20.87
CA VAL A 56 21.76 17.89 20.39
C VAL A 56 20.79 17.62 21.54
N ALA A 57 19.50 17.82 21.27
CA ALA A 57 18.44 17.40 22.18
C ALA A 57 18.17 15.89 22.02
N VAL A 58 18.13 15.19 23.15
CA VAL A 58 18.00 13.73 23.20
C VAL A 58 16.82 13.37 24.10
N ASP A 59 15.85 12.64 23.56
CA ASP A 59 14.70 12.16 24.33
C ASP A 59 15.03 10.85 25.05
N LEU A 60 14.75 10.80 26.35
CA LEU A 60 15.01 9.65 27.22
C LEU A 60 13.74 8.83 27.53
N GLY A 61 12.61 9.19 26.93
CA GLY A 61 11.34 8.47 26.97
C GLY A 61 10.46 8.90 25.79
N LEU A 62 9.47 8.06 25.43
CA LEU A 62 8.63 8.29 24.25
C LEU A 62 9.43 8.48 22.94
N MET A 63 10.35 7.55 22.69
CA MET A 63 11.29 7.67 21.56
C MET A 63 10.65 7.34 20.21
N VAL A 64 9.80 6.31 20.16
CA VAL A 64 9.20 5.83 18.91
C VAL A 64 7.84 5.20 19.17
N PHE A 65 7.04 5.07 18.12
CA PHE A 65 5.76 4.35 18.13
C PHE A 65 5.50 3.71 16.77
N ASN A 66 4.65 2.68 16.78
CA ASN A 66 4.21 2.02 15.57
C ASN A 66 2.89 2.66 15.12
N PRO A 67 2.83 3.34 13.95
CA PRO A 67 1.65 4.07 13.51
C PRO A 67 0.42 3.17 13.36
N VAL A 68 0.63 1.92 12.96
CA VAL A 68 -0.43 0.91 12.80
C VAL A 68 -1.11 0.57 14.13
N ARG A 69 -0.28 0.46 15.17
CA ARG A 69 -0.70 -0.03 16.49
C ARG A 69 -0.99 1.09 17.47
N SER A 70 -0.84 2.32 17.01
CA SER A 70 -1.12 3.53 17.76
C SER A 70 -2.13 4.42 17.02
N PRO A 71 -3.29 3.89 16.55
CA PRO A 71 -4.21 4.67 15.74
C PRO A 71 -4.81 5.86 16.49
N ASN A 72 -5.06 5.74 17.80
CA ASN A 72 -5.58 6.87 18.59
C ASN A 72 -4.50 7.93 18.81
N MET A 73 -3.25 7.51 19.01
CA MET A 73 -2.09 8.42 19.08
C MET A 73 -1.86 9.12 17.74
N MET A 74 -1.95 8.41 16.62
CA MET A 74 -1.82 8.99 15.27
C MET A 74 -2.90 10.03 15.01
N GLU A 75 -4.16 9.69 15.28
CA GLU A 75 -5.27 10.63 15.15
C GLU A 75 -5.04 11.89 16.00
N TRP A 76 -4.56 11.72 17.22
CA TRP A 76 -4.30 12.83 18.12
C TRP A 76 -3.12 13.69 17.67
N PHE A 77 -2.04 13.09 17.18
CA PHE A 77 -0.87 13.79 16.62
C PHE A 77 -1.20 14.55 15.34
N GLU A 78 -1.99 13.96 14.44
CA GLU A 78 -2.46 14.62 13.22
C GLU A 78 -3.31 15.86 13.55
N ARG A 79 -4.20 15.75 14.55
CA ARG A 79 -5.01 16.89 15.03
C ARG A 79 -4.16 18.01 15.62
N LEU A 80 -3.15 17.68 16.40
CA LEU A 80 -2.18 18.63 16.97
C LEU A 80 -1.20 19.20 15.92
N GLY A 81 -1.22 18.68 14.69
CA GLY A 81 -0.27 19.05 13.65
C GLY A 81 1.18 18.66 13.99
N VAL A 82 1.39 17.56 14.70
CA VAL A 82 2.72 17.05 15.05
C VAL A 82 3.39 16.42 13.83
N GLU A 83 4.60 16.88 13.51
CA GLU A 83 5.39 16.29 12.43
C GLU A 83 6.12 15.02 12.92
N MET A 84 6.25 14.03 12.05
CA MET A 84 6.80 12.71 12.38
C MET A 84 7.81 12.27 11.31
N ASP A 85 8.88 11.60 11.74
CA ASP A 85 9.91 11.02 10.88
C ASP A 85 9.99 9.50 11.02
N THR A 86 10.53 8.84 10.00
CA THR A 86 10.76 7.39 10.02
C THR A 86 11.86 7.02 11.01
N SER A 87 11.66 5.97 11.81
CA SER A 87 12.63 5.47 12.79
C SER A 87 12.92 3.98 12.60
N ASP A 88 14.08 3.53 13.09
CA ASP A 88 14.47 2.13 13.18
C ASP A 88 14.26 1.59 14.61
N MET A 89 13.49 0.50 14.75
CA MET A 89 13.31 -0.24 16.02
C MET A 89 13.76 -1.69 15.85
N SER A 90 15.00 -1.88 15.42
CA SER A 90 15.64 -3.20 15.32
C SER A 90 16.08 -3.76 16.68
N PHE A 91 16.07 -5.08 16.80
CA PHE A 91 16.53 -5.84 17.97
C PHE A 91 17.79 -6.65 17.67
N SER A 92 18.64 -6.79 18.69
CA SER A 92 19.75 -7.72 18.72
C SER A 92 19.89 -8.38 20.09
N ALA A 93 20.54 -9.55 20.10
CA ALA A 93 20.99 -10.18 21.33
C ALA A 93 22.45 -10.62 21.17
N SER A 94 23.27 -10.31 22.18
CA SER A 94 24.62 -10.85 22.34
C SER A 94 24.71 -11.57 23.69
N MET A 95 24.90 -12.89 23.60
CA MET A 95 24.87 -13.78 24.74
C MET A 95 26.17 -14.53 24.92
N ARG A 96 26.51 -14.83 26.18
CA ARG A 96 27.57 -15.77 26.52
C ARG A 96 26.96 -17.11 26.92
N LEU A 97 27.06 -18.13 26.06
CA LEU A 97 26.58 -19.47 26.39
C LEU A 97 27.56 -20.18 27.35
N ASN A 98 27.05 -21.08 28.19
CA ASN A 98 27.86 -21.93 29.04
C ASN A 98 28.94 -22.64 28.19
N LYS A 99 30.22 -22.51 28.57
CA LYS A 99 31.45 -22.90 27.84
C LYS A 99 32.11 -21.84 26.93
N GLY A 100 31.75 -20.55 27.04
CA GLY A 100 32.56 -19.45 26.50
C GLY A 100 32.41 -19.14 25.00
N LYS A 101 31.50 -19.82 24.28
CA LYS A 101 31.14 -19.44 22.91
C LYS A 101 30.00 -18.41 22.96
N GLY A 102 30.24 -17.20 22.44
CA GLY A 102 29.21 -16.18 22.29
C GLY A 102 28.21 -16.51 21.18
N PHE A 103 26.93 -16.18 21.38
CA PHE A 103 25.88 -16.25 20.37
C PHE A 103 25.35 -14.84 20.10
N GLU A 104 25.49 -14.38 18.86
CA GLU A 104 25.06 -13.03 18.45
C GLU A 104 24.16 -13.07 17.22
N TRP A 105 23.08 -12.29 17.26
CA TRP A 105 22.21 -12.02 16.12
C TRP A 105 21.60 -10.63 16.24
N GLY A 106 21.21 -10.06 15.10
CA GLY A 106 20.45 -8.81 15.03
C GLY A 106 19.51 -8.79 13.83
N SER A 107 18.65 -7.78 13.77
CA SER A 107 17.62 -7.62 12.72
C SER A 107 17.86 -6.44 11.78
N ARG A 108 18.76 -5.50 12.13
CA ARG A 108 18.93 -4.22 11.42
C ARG A 108 19.37 -4.32 9.97
N ASN A 109 20.27 -5.24 9.62
CA ASN A 109 20.82 -5.35 8.25
C ASN A 109 20.34 -6.63 7.52
N GLY A 110 19.20 -7.21 7.95
CA GLY A 110 18.66 -8.41 7.34
C GLY A 110 19.58 -9.63 7.55
N MET A 111 19.84 -10.39 6.49
CA MET A 111 20.62 -11.63 6.58
C MET A 111 22.04 -11.44 7.12
N SER A 112 22.68 -10.29 6.90
CA SER A 112 24.02 -10.01 7.45
C SER A 112 23.99 -9.78 8.97
N SER A 113 22.86 -9.31 9.52
CA SER A 113 22.65 -9.21 10.98
C SER A 113 22.16 -10.52 11.59
N VAL A 114 21.39 -11.34 10.86
CA VAL A 114 20.96 -12.66 11.34
C VAL A 114 22.13 -13.66 11.36
N LEU A 115 23.01 -13.60 10.35
CA LEU A 115 24.20 -14.45 10.20
C LEU A 115 25.48 -13.70 10.56
N VAL A 116 25.44 -12.90 11.63
CA VAL A 116 26.59 -12.14 12.16
C VAL A 116 27.82 -13.03 12.31
N GLN A 117 27.62 -14.24 12.82
CA GLN A 117 28.64 -15.28 12.89
C GLN A 117 28.48 -16.22 11.70
N LYS A 118 29.32 -16.08 10.66
CA LYS A 118 29.24 -16.90 9.44
C LYS A 118 29.31 -18.41 9.69
N SER A 119 29.97 -18.83 10.78
CA SER A 119 30.00 -20.23 11.23
C SER A 119 28.62 -20.80 11.60
N ASN A 120 27.65 -19.95 11.94
CA ASN A 120 26.29 -20.37 12.29
C ASN A 120 25.53 -20.93 11.08
N LEU A 121 25.94 -20.60 9.85
CA LEU A 121 25.36 -21.17 8.63
C LEU A 121 25.50 -22.70 8.58
N LEU A 122 26.58 -23.23 9.18
CA LEU A 122 26.88 -24.66 9.24
C LEU A 122 26.50 -25.29 10.59
N SER A 123 25.86 -24.54 11.49
CA SER A 123 25.52 -25.01 12.84
C SER A 123 24.09 -25.54 12.88
N PRO A 124 23.88 -26.86 13.11
CA PRO A 124 22.53 -27.42 13.26
C PRO A 124 21.75 -26.77 14.41
N ARG A 125 22.44 -26.32 15.45
CA ARG A 125 21.84 -25.64 16.62
C ARG A 125 21.24 -24.28 16.26
N PHE A 126 21.87 -23.55 15.34
CA PHE A 126 21.35 -22.26 14.88
C PHE A 126 20.06 -22.47 14.06
N TRP A 127 20.08 -23.42 13.13
CA TRP A 127 18.90 -23.75 12.33
C TRP A 127 17.74 -24.31 13.16
N LEU A 128 18.03 -25.00 14.26
CA LEU A 128 17.01 -25.40 15.23
C LEU A 128 16.30 -24.19 15.84
N VAL A 129 17.03 -23.16 16.30
CA VAL A 129 16.44 -21.92 16.83
C VAL A 129 15.59 -21.22 15.78
N ILE A 130 16.10 -21.09 14.55
CA ILE A 130 15.35 -20.49 13.44
C ILE A 130 14.06 -21.26 13.17
N HIS A 131 14.11 -22.59 13.13
CA HIS A 131 12.93 -23.43 12.99
C HIS A 131 11.94 -23.23 14.15
N GLU A 132 12.43 -23.16 15.39
CA GLU A 132 11.62 -22.96 16.59
C GLU A 132 10.97 -21.56 16.64
N ILE A 133 11.63 -20.51 16.14
CA ILE A 133 11.03 -19.17 15.97
C ILE A 133 9.80 -19.25 15.06
N PHE A 134 9.90 -19.96 13.94
CA PHE A 134 8.77 -20.13 13.03
C PHE A 134 7.65 -20.99 13.64
N LYS A 135 8.02 -22.08 14.33
CA LYS A 135 7.07 -22.90 15.07
C LYS A 135 6.36 -22.08 16.15
N PHE A 136 7.08 -21.22 16.86
CA PHE A 136 6.56 -20.29 17.86
C PHE A 136 5.56 -19.31 17.28
N LYS A 137 5.85 -18.69 16.13
CA LYS A 137 4.88 -17.83 15.42
C LYS A 137 3.56 -18.56 15.19
N ASN A 138 3.58 -19.76 14.61
CA ASN A 138 2.35 -20.47 14.27
C ASN A 138 1.57 -20.91 15.53
N HIS A 139 2.27 -21.41 16.54
CA HIS A 139 1.64 -21.79 17.81
C HIS A 139 1.07 -20.58 18.55
N ALA A 140 1.76 -19.44 18.54
CA ALA A 140 1.29 -18.21 19.14
C ALA A 140 0.00 -17.71 18.48
N LEU A 141 -0.05 -17.67 17.15
CA LEU A 141 -1.24 -17.23 16.41
C LEU A 141 -2.44 -18.15 16.67
N LYS A 142 -2.22 -19.47 16.62
CA LYS A 142 -3.26 -20.44 16.94
C LYS A 142 -3.75 -20.28 18.38
N TYR A 143 -2.83 -20.10 19.32
CA TYR A 143 -3.16 -19.88 20.72
C TYR A 143 -4.05 -18.64 20.91
N LEU A 144 -3.73 -17.53 20.23
CA LEU A 144 -4.52 -16.30 20.29
C LEU A 144 -5.90 -16.47 19.66
N GLU A 145 -6.01 -17.24 18.58
CA GLU A 145 -7.29 -17.57 17.94
C GLU A 145 -8.17 -18.44 18.85
N ASP A 146 -7.59 -19.50 19.44
CA ASP A 146 -8.29 -20.41 20.35
C ASP A 146 -8.80 -19.68 21.61
N HIS A 147 -8.10 -18.64 22.07
CA HIS A 147 -8.43 -17.85 23.27
C HIS A 147 -9.09 -16.50 22.97
N GLU A 148 -9.49 -16.21 21.71
CA GLU A 148 -10.17 -14.96 21.35
C GLU A 148 -11.56 -14.86 22.01
N ARG A 149 -12.24 -16.00 22.19
CA ARG A 149 -13.59 -16.07 22.80
C ARG A 149 -13.57 -16.34 24.30
N ASP A 150 -12.62 -17.15 24.77
CA ASP A 150 -12.46 -17.48 26.19
C ASP A 150 -11.00 -17.29 26.63
N PRO A 151 -10.64 -16.07 27.07
CA PRO A 151 -9.26 -15.73 27.43
C PRO A 151 -8.74 -16.48 28.66
N ASP A 152 -7.68 -17.28 28.52
CA ASP A 152 -6.97 -17.86 29.67
C ASP A 152 -5.89 -16.90 30.20
N TRP A 153 -6.24 -16.18 31.25
CA TRP A 153 -5.32 -15.26 31.94
C TRP A 153 -4.39 -15.94 32.95
N ASN A 154 -4.56 -17.24 33.21
CA ASN A 154 -3.81 -17.95 34.25
C ASN A 154 -2.59 -18.70 33.70
N GLN A 155 -2.60 -19.09 32.43
CA GLN A 155 -1.46 -19.78 31.84
C GLN A 155 -0.24 -18.86 31.75
N THR A 156 0.89 -19.32 32.27
CA THR A 156 2.16 -18.60 32.16
C THR A 156 2.87 -18.88 30.84
N LEU A 157 3.73 -17.96 30.41
CA LEU A 157 4.59 -18.13 29.25
C LEU A 157 5.47 -19.39 29.38
N GLY A 158 5.97 -19.68 30.59
CA GLY A 158 6.72 -20.90 30.88
C GLY A 158 5.91 -22.18 30.64
N GLN A 159 4.64 -22.21 31.07
CA GLN A 159 3.74 -23.34 30.82
C GLN A 159 3.46 -23.52 29.32
N PHE A 160 3.23 -22.42 28.60
CA PHE A 160 3.04 -22.43 27.15
C PHE A 160 4.28 -22.97 26.40
N ILE A 161 5.48 -22.57 26.81
CA ILE A 161 6.73 -23.06 26.22
C ILE A 161 6.91 -24.56 26.50
N GLN A 162 6.64 -24.98 27.74
CA GLN A 162 6.81 -26.37 28.17
C GLN A 162 5.84 -27.31 27.44
N SER A 163 4.58 -26.91 27.26
CA SER A 163 3.57 -27.72 26.57
C SER A 163 3.93 -28.00 25.11
N HIS A 164 4.60 -27.06 24.45
CA HIS A 164 5.03 -27.18 23.05
C HIS A 164 6.48 -27.70 22.87
N ARG A 165 7.17 -28.00 23.99
CA ARG A 165 8.52 -28.58 24.07
C ARG A 165 9.60 -27.78 23.32
N TYR A 166 9.65 -26.46 23.50
CA TYR A 166 10.72 -25.65 22.92
C TYR A 166 12.06 -25.89 23.63
N SER A 167 13.14 -25.82 22.87
CA SER A 167 14.50 -26.00 23.40
C SER A 167 14.91 -24.86 24.33
N GLN A 168 15.80 -25.17 25.27
CA GLN A 168 16.42 -24.17 26.15
C GLN A 168 17.20 -23.13 25.33
N LEU A 169 17.79 -23.56 24.20
CA LEU A 169 18.54 -22.67 23.32
C LEU A 169 17.63 -21.62 22.68
N PHE A 170 16.42 -21.98 22.22
CA PHE A 170 15.45 -21.00 21.70
C PHE A 170 15.01 -20.01 22.77
N GLN A 171 14.72 -20.49 23.98
CA GLN A 171 14.33 -19.64 25.10
C GLN A 171 15.43 -18.62 25.42
N ASP A 172 16.66 -19.09 25.60
CA ASP A 172 17.79 -18.25 25.96
C ASP A 172 18.18 -17.34 24.79
N ALA A 173 18.28 -17.84 23.56
CA ALA A 173 18.80 -17.09 22.42
C ALA A 173 17.83 -16.08 21.82
N TYR A 174 16.52 -16.29 21.96
CA TYR A 174 15.50 -15.50 21.27
C TYR A 174 14.44 -14.96 22.21
N LEU A 175 13.66 -15.84 22.85
CA LEU A 175 12.43 -15.44 23.53
C LEU A 175 12.68 -14.57 24.77
N ILE A 176 13.59 -14.99 25.65
CA ILE A 176 13.93 -14.24 26.87
C ILE A 176 14.58 -12.90 26.53
N PRO A 177 15.60 -12.81 25.65
CA PRO A 177 16.16 -11.52 25.23
C PRO A 177 15.13 -10.56 24.64
N MET A 178 14.22 -11.07 23.80
CA MET A 178 13.15 -10.26 23.22
C MET A 178 12.22 -9.69 24.29
N CYS A 179 11.74 -10.54 25.21
CA CYS A 179 10.94 -10.08 26.34
C CYS A 179 11.70 -9.12 27.25
N ALA A 180 12.99 -9.37 27.52
CA ALA A 180 13.83 -8.55 28.39
C ALA A 180 14.11 -7.16 27.82
N CYS A 181 14.18 -7.03 26.49
CA CYS A 181 14.27 -5.74 25.79
C CYS A 181 13.00 -4.89 25.94
N ILE A 182 11.86 -5.53 26.20
CA ILE A 182 10.56 -4.87 26.35
C ILE A 182 10.25 -4.59 27.83
N TRP A 183 10.32 -5.64 28.64
CA TRP A 183 10.12 -5.62 30.09
C TRP A 183 11.45 -5.99 30.74
N PRO A 184 12.13 -5.06 31.46
CA PRO A 184 13.45 -5.31 32.02
C PRO A 184 13.36 -6.29 33.19
N SER A 185 13.26 -7.57 32.88
CA SER A 185 12.96 -8.68 33.79
C SER A 185 13.83 -9.89 33.51
N THR A 186 14.24 -10.58 34.59
CA THR A 186 15.07 -11.78 34.55
C THR A 186 14.36 -12.94 33.85
N SER A 187 15.09 -13.98 33.43
CA SER A 187 14.50 -15.19 32.82
C SER A 187 13.36 -15.80 33.65
N LYS A 188 13.54 -15.91 34.97
CA LYS A 188 12.54 -16.47 35.88
C LYS A 188 11.25 -15.64 35.89
N GLU A 189 11.38 -14.31 35.83
CA GLU A 189 10.23 -13.39 35.79
C GLU A 189 9.52 -13.47 34.45
N VAL A 190 10.27 -13.46 33.33
CA VAL A 190 9.71 -13.56 31.97
C VAL A 190 8.87 -14.82 31.80
N LEU A 191 9.34 -15.97 32.28
CA LEU A 191 8.59 -17.22 32.21
C LEU A 191 7.34 -17.23 33.11
N GLY A 192 7.25 -16.32 34.07
CA GLY A 192 6.09 -16.12 34.93
C GLY A 192 5.03 -15.18 34.35
N PHE A 193 5.31 -14.48 33.24
CA PHE A 193 4.36 -13.59 32.61
C PHE A 193 3.14 -14.35 32.05
N PRO A 194 1.95 -13.73 31.99
CA PRO A 194 0.79 -14.35 31.36
C PRO A 194 1.06 -14.59 29.86
N ALA A 195 0.84 -15.83 29.39
CA ALA A 195 1.10 -16.20 28.00
C ALA A 195 0.28 -15.34 27.04
N LEU A 196 -1.03 -15.21 27.30
CA LEU A 196 -1.93 -14.40 26.49
C LEU A 196 -1.45 -12.96 26.35
N PHE A 197 -0.96 -12.35 27.41
CA PHE A 197 -0.45 -10.97 27.39
C PHE A 197 0.79 -10.83 26.51
N VAL A 198 1.78 -11.71 26.67
CA VAL A 198 3.04 -11.65 25.90
C VAL A 198 2.79 -11.96 24.42
N LEU A 199 1.99 -12.99 24.14
CA LEU A 199 1.70 -13.40 22.76
C LEU A 199 0.87 -12.34 22.02
N SER A 200 -0.12 -11.74 22.69
CA SER A 200 -0.89 -10.63 22.14
C SER A 200 0.02 -9.44 21.86
N PHE A 201 0.94 -9.10 22.78
CA PHE A 201 1.92 -8.05 22.55
C PHE A 201 2.80 -8.31 21.32
N PHE A 202 3.25 -9.56 21.14
CA PHE A 202 4.10 -9.94 20.01
C PHE A 202 3.35 -9.88 18.68
N GLN A 203 2.10 -10.35 18.64
CA GLN A 203 1.25 -10.21 17.45
C GLN A 203 0.97 -8.74 17.14
N ASP A 204 0.57 -7.99 18.17
CA ASP A 204 0.20 -6.60 18.07
C ASP A 204 1.36 -5.78 17.50
N ASN A 205 2.58 -5.95 18.02
CA ASN A 205 3.74 -5.17 17.59
C ASN A 205 4.52 -5.80 16.42
N GLN A 206 3.93 -6.79 15.73
CA GLN A 206 4.53 -7.52 14.61
C GLN A 206 5.90 -8.18 14.94
N LEU A 207 6.16 -8.48 16.22
CA LEU A 207 7.40 -9.10 16.70
C LEU A 207 7.43 -10.63 16.45
N LEU A 208 6.33 -11.20 15.97
CA LEU A 208 6.29 -12.57 15.46
C LEU A 208 6.94 -12.72 14.08
N GLU A 209 7.20 -11.62 13.36
CA GLU A 209 7.74 -11.64 12.01
C GLU A 209 9.26 -11.47 11.99
N PHE A 210 9.99 -12.55 11.76
CA PHE A 210 11.46 -12.54 11.82
C PHE A 210 12.15 -11.69 10.73
N PHE A 211 11.52 -11.49 9.57
CA PHE A 211 12.07 -10.72 8.44
C PHE A 211 11.30 -9.45 8.10
N SER A 212 10.22 -9.15 8.83
CA SER A 212 9.42 -7.97 8.57
C SER A 212 10.04 -6.75 9.20
N ARG A 213 9.96 -5.63 8.50
CA ARG A 213 10.25 -4.32 9.06
C ARG A 213 8.95 -3.54 9.08
N SER A 214 8.25 -3.56 10.19
CA SER A 214 7.23 -2.55 10.45
C SER A 214 7.90 -1.18 10.42
N GLN A 215 7.29 -0.23 9.71
CA GLN A 215 7.75 1.15 9.73
C GLN A 215 7.44 1.73 11.12
N TRP A 216 8.48 2.10 11.88
CA TRP A 216 8.32 2.87 13.12
C TRP A 216 8.45 4.36 12.83
N LEU A 217 7.82 5.19 13.66
CA LEU A 217 7.89 6.64 13.60
C LEU A 217 8.47 7.20 14.90
N THR A 218 9.09 8.36 14.80
CA THR A 218 9.49 9.23 15.91
C THR A 218 8.95 10.64 15.66
N VAL A 219 8.82 11.44 16.72
CA VAL A 219 8.34 12.83 16.59
C VAL A 219 9.48 13.71 16.09
N LYS A 220 9.24 14.47 15.03
CA LYS A 220 10.23 15.39 14.47
C LYS A 220 10.43 16.59 15.41
N GLY A 221 11.69 16.86 15.75
CA GLY A 221 12.04 17.85 16.78
C GLY A 221 11.89 17.34 18.23
N GLY A 222 11.64 16.03 18.40
CA GLY A 222 11.59 15.36 19.69
C GLY A 222 10.37 15.68 20.55
N LEU A 223 10.38 15.18 21.79
CA LEU A 223 9.30 15.28 22.75
C LEU A 223 8.95 16.74 23.07
N GLY A 224 9.95 17.63 23.18
CA GLY A 224 9.74 19.04 23.47
C GLY A 224 8.84 19.75 22.44
N SER A 225 9.03 19.46 21.15
CA SER A 225 8.22 20.03 20.06
C SER A 225 6.72 19.72 20.23
N TYR A 226 6.40 18.46 20.49
CA TYR A 226 5.02 18.01 20.65
C TYR A 226 4.43 18.42 22.01
N MET A 227 5.19 18.40 23.11
CA MET A 227 4.74 18.89 24.41
C MET A 227 4.38 20.38 24.41
N ASN A 228 5.12 21.20 23.66
CA ASN A 228 4.82 22.63 23.52
C ASN A 228 3.47 22.84 22.82
N LYS A 229 3.19 22.10 21.74
CA LYS A 229 1.88 22.16 21.05
C LYS A 229 0.73 21.76 21.96
N VAL A 230 0.90 20.70 22.75
CA VAL A 230 -0.12 20.27 23.72
C VAL A 230 -0.35 21.34 24.78
N ARG A 231 0.70 21.97 25.31
CA ARG A 231 0.59 23.05 26.29
C ARG A 231 -0.19 24.23 25.70
N GLU A 232 0.20 24.71 24.52
CA GLU A 232 -0.45 25.83 23.83
C GLU A 232 -1.94 25.55 23.57
N GLU A 233 -2.28 24.33 23.12
CA GLU A 233 -3.68 23.96 22.90
C GLU A 233 -4.48 23.84 24.19
N LEU A 234 -3.91 23.28 25.26
CA LEU A 234 -4.59 23.21 26.56
C LEU A 234 -4.82 24.61 27.15
N GLU A 235 -3.80 25.47 27.16
CA GLU A 235 -3.89 26.82 27.70
C GLU A 235 -4.87 27.69 26.90
N SER A 236 -4.87 27.59 25.56
CA SER A 236 -5.84 28.30 24.70
C SER A 236 -7.29 27.83 24.91
N ASN A 237 -7.49 26.59 25.35
CA ASN A 237 -8.80 26.08 25.77
C ASN A 237 -9.14 26.40 27.24
N GLY A 238 -8.33 27.21 27.93
CA GLY A 238 -8.58 27.66 29.29
C GLY A 238 -8.20 26.67 30.39
N CYS A 239 -7.38 25.66 30.08
CA CYS A 239 -6.80 24.77 31.09
C CYS A 239 -5.70 25.48 31.88
N GLN A 240 -5.68 25.26 33.19
CA GLN A 240 -4.57 25.70 34.03
C GLN A 240 -3.56 24.56 34.20
N ILE A 241 -2.30 24.80 33.88
CA ILE A 241 -1.23 23.81 34.04
C ILE A 241 -0.31 24.25 35.19
N LYS A 242 -0.17 23.40 36.20
CA LYS A 242 0.69 23.59 37.37
C LYS A 242 1.85 22.59 37.31
N ILE A 243 3.06 23.08 37.01
CA ILE A 243 4.31 22.29 36.99
C ILE A 243 5.10 22.52 38.27
N GLY A 244 5.93 21.55 38.68
CA GLY A 244 6.63 21.60 39.97
C GLY A 244 5.69 21.47 41.18
N CYS A 245 4.44 21.05 40.95
CA CYS A 245 3.36 20.98 41.92
C CYS A 245 3.04 19.52 42.26
N GLU A 246 3.71 18.99 43.27
CA GLU A 246 3.44 17.64 43.77
C GLU A 246 2.18 17.62 44.65
N VAL A 247 1.21 16.79 44.28
CA VAL A 247 0.01 16.55 45.10
C VAL A 247 0.37 15.58 46.23
N SER A 248 0.17 16.04 47.47
CA SER A 248 0.43 15.26 48.69
C SER A 248 -0.72 14.33 49.02
N SER A 249 -1.96 14.84 49.02
CA SER A 249 -3.14 14.03 49.32
C SER A 249 -4.41 14.53 48.65
N ILE A 250 -5.37 13.62 48.47
CA ILE A 250 -6.73 13.89 48.00
C ILE A 250 -7.72 13.43 49.07
N SER A 251 -8.53 14.35 49.58
CA SER A 251 -9.54 14.06 50.59
C SER A 251 -10.95 14.44 50.13
N LYS A 252 -11.96 13.76 50.65
CA LYS A 252 -13.37 14.04 50.31
C LYS A 252 -13.84 15.28 51.08
N SER A 253 -14.41 16.25 50.38
CA SER A 253 -14.94 17.49 50.98
C SER A 253 -16.43 17.66 50.65
N LYS A 254 -17.14 18.55 51.36
CA LYS A 254 -18.54 18.87 51.05
C LYS A 254 -18.63 19.42 49.62
N GLY A 255 -19.25 18.66 48.72
CA GLY A 255 -19.46 19.04 47.32
C GLY A 255 -18.40 18.56 46.33
N GLY A 256 -17.39 17.78 46.75
CA GLY A 256 -16.36 17.28 45.83
C GLY A 256 -15.12 16.76 46.55
N TYR A 257 -13.95 17.17 46.06
CA TYR A 257 -12.64 16.75 46.54
C TYR A 257 -11.75 17.94 46.84
N GLN A 258 -10.90 17.79 47.84
CA GLN A 258 -9.87 18.75 48.21
C GLN A 258 -8.50 18.15 47.90
N ILE A 259 -7.70 18.90 47.14
CA ILE A 259 -6.32 18.54 46.79
C ILE A 259 -5.39 19.38 47.67
N LEU A 260 -4.50 18.69 48.39
CA LEU A 260 -3.43 19.30 49.17
C LEU A 260 -2.11 19.13 48.42
N GLU A 261 -1.46 20.25 48.09
CA GLU A 261 -0.13 20.31 47.51
C GLU A 261 0.95 20.17 48.61
N VAL A 262 2.15 19.71 48.25
CA VAL A 262 3.27 19.54 49.21
C VAL A 262 3.70 20.86 49.86
N ASP A 263 3.49 21.99 49.20
CA ASP A 263 3.77 23.33 49.72
C ASP A 263 2.73 23.84 50.75
N GLY A 264 1.66 23.07 50.99
CA GLY A 264 0.56 23.42 51.88
C GLY A 264 -0.61 24.13 51.21
N SER A 265 -0.57 24.36 49.89
CA SER A 265 -1.68 24.94 49.13
C SER A 265 -2.85 23.96 49.01
N GLU A 266 -4.08 24.46 49.14
CA GLU A 266 -5.29 23.65 49.05
C GLU A 266 -6.27 24.19 48.02
N GLU A 267 -6.84 23.29 47.22
CA GLU A 267 -7.80 23.66 46.19
C GLU A 267 -8.92 22.61 46.04
N LYS A 268 -10.15 23.07 45.78
CA LYS A 268 -11.34 22.22 45.67
C LYS A 268 -11.74 21.96 44.22
N TYR A 269 -12.18 20.74 43.95
CA TYR A 269 -12.59 20.23 42.64
C TYR A 269 -13.85 19.37 42.74
N ASP A 270 -14.68 19.36 41.71
CA ASP A 270 -15.90 18.55 41.67
C ASP A 270 -15.57 17.08 41.39
N ARG A 271 -14.58 16.83 40.55
CA ARG A 271 -14.16 15.52 40.04
C ARG A 271 -12.65 15.47 39.84
N ILE A 272 -12.08 14.26 39.87
CA ILE A 272 -10.64 14.04 39.74
C ILE A 272 -10.36 12.96 38.69
N ILE A 273 -9.35 13.19 37.85
CA ILE A 273 -8.69 12.17 37.05
C ILE A 273 -7.27 11.98 37.57
N LEU A 274 -6.91 10.74 37.95
CA LEU A 274 -5.56 10.35 38.34
C LEU A 274 -4.84 9.76 37.13
N GLY A 275 -3.98 10.57 36.51
CA GLY A 275 -3.10 10.27 35.39
C GLY A 275 -1.71 9.75 35.80
N VAL A 276 -1.57 9.25 37.03
CA VAL A 276 -0.31 8.75 37.61
C VAL A 276 -0.27 7.21 37.61
N ASN A 277 0.90 6.64 37.91
CA ASN A 277 1.04 5.19 38.12
C ASN A 277 0.09 4.69 39.23
N ALA A 278 -0.39 3.45 39.12
CA ALA A 278 -1.37 2.88 40.05
C ALA A 278 -0.92 2.93 41.53
N GLN A 279 0.37 2.68 41.81
CA GLN A 279 0.92 2.80 43.17
C GLN A 279 0.97 4.24 43.68
N ASP A 280 1.23 5.20 42.79
CA ASP A 280 1.31 6.61 43.17
C ASP A 280 -0.11 7.19 43.35
N ALA A 281 -1.11 6.70 42.61
CA ALA A 281 -2.52 6.96 42.86
C ALA A 281 -2.95 6.50 44.27
N LEU A 282 -2.56 5.29 44.69
CA LEU A 282 -2.85 4.79 46.05
C LEU A 282 -2.17 5.62 47.15
N LYS A 283 -0.95 6.13 46.92
CA LYS A 283 -0.27 7.00 47.88
C LYS A 283 -1.01 8.31 48.09
N VAL A 284 -1.44 8.95 47.00
CA VAL A 284 -2.15 10.23 47.05
C VAL A 284 -3.54 10.07 47.66
N LEU A 285 -4.22 8.93 47.42
CA LEU A 285 -5.50 8.62 48.08
C LEU A 285 -5.33 8.28 49.57
N GLY A 286 -4.22 7.66 49.96
CA GLY A 286 -3.94 7.34 51.36
C GLY A 286 -5.09 6.59 52.05
N ALA A 287 -5.54 7.09 53.20
CA ALA A 287 -6.64 6.50 53.97
C ALA A 287 -8.01 6.59 53.26
N GLU A 288 -8.16 7.42 52.23
CA GLU A 288 -9.38 7.56 51.42
C GLU A 288 -9.48 6.51 50.31
N ALA A 289 -8.48 5.64 50.14
CA ALA A 289 -8.54 4.54 49.21
C ALA A 289 -9.53 3.45 49.69
N THR A 290 -10.49 3.10 48.85
CA THR A 290 -11.46 2.04 49.14
C THR A 290 -10.81 0.65 49.05
N ASN A 291 -11.44 -0.36 49.67
CA ASN A 291 -10.96 -1.75 49.58
C ASN A 291 -10.89 -2.26 48.12
N GLU A 292 -11.85 -1.85 47.27
CA GLU A 292 -11.81 -2.20 45.84
C GLU A 292 -10.63 -1.53 45.13
N GLU A 293 -10.39 -0.24 45.37
CA GLU A 293 -9.26 0.49 44.79
C GLU A 293 -7.91 -0.08 45.25
N LEU A 294 -7.75 -0.39 46.54
CA LEU A 294 -6.54 -1.02 47.08
C LEU A 294 -6.26 -2.38 46.43
N LYS A 295 -7.30 -3.22 46.28
CA LYS A 295 -7.17 -4.53 45.63
C LYS A 295 -6.80 -4.39 44.15
N THR A 296 -7.51 -3.55 43.41
CA THR A 296 -7.32 -3.42 41.96
C THR A 296 -6.03 -2.68 41.60
N LEU A 297 -5.78 -1.51 42.18
CA LEU A 297 -4.58 -0.71 41.87
C LEU A 297 -3.31 -1.32 42.47
N GLY A 298 -3.42 -2.01 43.61
CA GLY A 298 -2.29 -2.68 44.26
C GLY A 298 -1.74 -3.89 43.49
N ALA A 299 -2.50 -4.42 42.52
CA ALA A 299 -2.07 -5.53 41.68
C ALA A 299 -1.01 -5.12 40.63
N PHE A 300 -0.92 -3.83 40.29
CA PHE A 300 0.06 -3.32 39.33
C PHE A 300 1.42 -3.11 40.00
N GLN A 301 2.40 -3.93 39.61
CA GLN A 301 3.74 -3.96 40.18
C GLN A 301 4.75 -3.29 39.24
N TYR A 302 5.81 -2.72 39.84
CA TYR A 302 6.82 -1.96 39.12
C TYR A 302 8.23 -2.37 39.54
N ILE A 303 9.15 -2.50 38.59
CA ILE A 303 10.58 -2.70 38.85
C ILE A 303 11.33 -1.38 38.75
N ARG A 304 12.20 -1.11 39.73
CA ARG A 304 13.09 0.05 39.70
C ARG A 304 14.36 -0.31 38.94
N SER A 305 14.68 0.46 37.91
CA SER A 305 15.88 0.29 37.09
C SER A 305 16.80 1.49 37.18
N ASN A 306 18.11 1.22 37.12
CA ASN A 306 19.16 2.23 36.99
C ASN A 306 19.44 2.46 35.51
N VAL A 307 19.41 3.72 35.07
CA VAL A 307 19.58 4.07 33.66
C VAL A 307 20.75 5.03 33.50
N TYR A 308 21.57 4.80 32.47
CA TYR A 308 22.74 5.60 32.15
C TYR A 308 22.71 6.02 30.70
N LEU A 309 22.85 7.32 30.43
CA LEU A 309 23.18 7.87 29.13
C LEU A 309 24.71 7.99 29.02
N HIS A 310 25.32 7.43 27.99
CA HIS A 310 26.77 7.35 27.84
C HIS A 310 27.22 7.12 26.39
N CYS A 311 28.54 7.09 26.16
CA CYS A 311 29.17 6.76 24.88
C CYS A 311 30.01 5.46 24.90
N ASP A 312 29.94 4.64 25.96
CA ASP A 312 30.66 3.35 26.06
C ASP A 312 30.15 2.27 25.08
N GLU A 313 30.84 2.13 23.94
CA GLU A 313 30.54 1.10 22.92
C GLU A 313 30.74 -0.34 23.41
N SER A 314 31.47 -0.58 24.51
CA SER A 314 31.64 -1.94 25.02
C SER A 314 30.38 -2.52 25.68
N LEU A 315 29.33 -1.70 25.81
CA LEU A 315 27.97 -2.10 26.14
C LEU A 315 27.09 -2.28 24.90
N MET A 316 27.69 -2.52 23.73
CA MET A 316 27.01 -2.97 22.51
C MET A 316 27.48 -4.39 22.12
N PRO A 317 26.79 -5.08 21.19
CA PRO A 317 27.26 -6.37 20.67
C PRO A 317 28.70 -6.29 20.14
N HIS A 318 29.47 -7.37 20.27
CA HIS A 318 30.88 -7.39 19.88
C HIS A 318 31.05 -7.20 18.37
N ASN A 319 30.14 -7.75 17.56
CA ASN A 319 30.12 -7.52 16.13
C ASN A 319 29.24 -6.34 15.76
N PHE A 320 29.83 -5.34 15.11
CA PHE A 320 29.14 -4.15 14.61
C PHE A 320 27.94 -4.48 13.69
N SER A 321 27.99 -5.59 12.95
CA SER A 321 26.88 -6.03 12.08
C SER A 321 25.62 -6.43 12.87
N ALA A 322 25.77 -6.75 14.15
CA ALA A 322 24.65 -7.06 15.05
C ALA A 322 24.02 -5.81 15.68
N TRP A 323 24.68 -4.65 15.61
CA TRP A 323 24.20 -3.43 16.24
C TRP A 323 22.81 -3.05 15.72
N SER A 324 21.89 -2.93 16.65
CA SER A 324 20.48 -2.65 16.41
C SER A 324 20.00 -1.54 17.34
N ALA A 325 18.76 -1.11 17.21
CA ALA A 325 18.19 -0.03 18.03
C ALA A 325 18.11 -0.41 19.52
N ARG A 326 17.75 -1.66 19.82
CA ARG A 326 17.75 -2.27 21.16
C ARG A 326 18.65 -3.50 21.16
N ASN A 327 19.57 -3.57 22.13
CA ASN A 327 20.60 -4.62 22.19
C ASN A 327 20.59 -5.25 23.58
N PHE A 328 20.26 -6.54 23.65
CA PHE A 328 20.37 -7.32 24.87
C PHE A 328 21.79 -7.82 25.06
N LEU A 329 22.35 -7.63 26.26
CA LEU A 329 23.68 -8.10 26.63
C LEU A 329 23.65 -9.00 27.88
N GLY A 330 24.42 -10.10 27.82
CA GLY A 330 24.81 -10.85 29.01
C GLY A 330 24.22 -12.26 29.10
N THR A 331 23.87 -12.67 30.33
CA THR A 331 23.28 -13.98 30.63
C THR A 331 21.83 -13.81 31.09
N THR A 332 20.96 -14.74 30.72
CA THR A 332 19.52 -14.71 31.09
C THR A 332 19.28 -14.89 32.60
N SER A 333 20.30 -15.30 33.37
CA SER A 333 20.21 -15.65 34.79
C SER A 333 20.64 -14.55 35.76
N SER A 334 21.43 -13.54 35.35
CA SER A 334 21.97 -12.51 36.26
C SER A 334 21.89 -11.10 35.67
N GLY A 335 20.89 -10.33 36.12
CA GLY A 335 20.65 -8.94 35.70
C GLY A 335 20.26 -8.77 34.23
N VAL A 336 19.38 -7.82 33.92
CA VAL A 336 19.00 -7.49 32.53
C VAL A 336 19.76 -6.27 32.07
N CYS A 337 20.69 -6.43 31.13
CA CYS A 337 21.41 -5.30 30.52
C CYS A 337 20.87 -5.07 29.11
N VAL A 338 20.18 -3.95 28.90
CA VAL A 338 19.64 -3.56 27.58
C VAL A 338 20.17 -2.20 27.20
N THR A 339 20.84 -2.12 26.05
CA THR A 339 21.42 -0.90 25.50
C THR A 339 20.63 -0.42 24.30
N SER A 340 20.21 0.84 24.36
CA SER A 340 19.46 1.53 23.32
C SER A 340 20.35 2.49 22.55
N TRP A 341 20.37 2.41 21.23
CA TRP A 341 21.14 3.31 20.38
C TRP A 341 20.27 4.46 19.89
N LEU A 342 20.43 5.64 20.49
CA LEU A 342 19.51 6.76 20.29
C LEU A 342 19.65 7.42 18.91
N ASN A 343 20.84 7.39 18.31
CA ASN A 343 21.06 7.96 16.98
C ASN A 343 20.09 7.42 15.93
N ILE A 344 19.86 6.11 15.94
CA ILE A 344 19.02 5.45 14.93
C ILE A 344 17.53 5.43 15.31
N LEU A 345 17.24 5.60 16.61
CA LEU A 345 15.87 5.72 17.12
C LEU A 345 15.27 7.12 16.93
N GLN A 346 16.10 8.15 16.90
CA GLN A 346 15.67 9.55 16.87
C GLN A 346 16.24 10.30 15.66
N ASN A 347 16.94 9.62 14.75
CA ASN A 347 17.65 10.22 13.61
C ASN A 347 18.62 11.34 14.03
N ILE A 348 19.34 11.12 15.12
CA ILE A 348 20.30 12.10 15.66
C ILE A 348 21.65 11.95 14.94
N GLU A 349 22.11 13.06 14.37
CA GLU A 349 23.48 13.22 13.88
C GLU A 349 24.39 13.74 14.99
N SER A 350 25.37 12.92 15.40
CA SER A 350 26.38 13.28 16.40
C SER A 350 27.74 12.66 16.06
N ALA A 351 28.80 13.22 16.65
CA ALA A 351 30.18 12.77 16.39
C ALA A 351 30.48 11.33 16.85
N GLY A 352 29.70 10.79 17.80
CA GLY A 352 29.82 9.43 18.32
C GLY A 352 28.47 8.88 18.79
N PRO A 353 28.40 7.58 19.15
CA PRO A 353 27.14 6.93 19.51
C PRO A 353 26.62 7.39 20.86
N LEU A 354 25.35 7.80 20.90
CA LEU A 354 24.61 8.11 22.12
C LEU A 354 23.82 6.87 22.54
N LEU A 355 24.18 6.32 23.71
CA LEU A 355 23.69 5.04 24.20
C LEU A 355 22.98 5.21 25.54
N VAL A 356 21.83 4.56 25.69
CA VAL A 356 21.12 4.45 26.97
C VAL A 356 21.10 3.00 27.42
N THR A 357 21.78 2.70 28.52
CA THR A 357 21.83 1.35 29.08
C THR A 357 21.05 1.23 30.37
N LEU A 358 20.16 0.24 30.40
CA LEU A 358 19.37 -0.18 31.55
C LEU A 358 20.12 -1.25 32.33
N ASN A 359 20.26 -1.04 33.64
CA ASN A 359 20.89 -1.94 34.61
C ASN A 359 22.23 -2.55 34.12
N PRO A 360 23.23 -1.73 33.75
CA PRO A 360 24.49 -2.25 33.25
C PRO A 360 25.23 -3.04 34.34
N PRO A 361 25.95 -4.12 34.00
CA PRO A 361 26.69 -4.95 34.97
C PRO A 361 27.85 -4.19 35.64
N ARG A 362 28.26 -3.07 35.06
CA ARG A 362 29.26 -2.13 35.58
C ARG A 362 28.88 -0.71 35.20
N VAL A 363 29.43 0.29 35.88
CA VAL A 363 29.25 1.69 35.46
C VAL A 363 29.85 1.88 34.05
N PRO A 364 29.09 2.45 33.08
CA PRO A 364 29.61 2.73 31.74
C PRO A 364 30.75 3.74 31.75
N LYS A 365 31.62 3.71 30.74
CA LYS A 365 32.58 4.80 30.49
C LYS A 365 31.87 6.02 29.88
N HIS A 366 32.38 7.23 30.14
CA HIS A 366 31.83 8.48 29.58
C HIS A 366 30.32 8.66 29.82
N VAL A 367 29.91 8.62 31.10
CA VAL A 367 28.52 8.85 31.51
C VAL A 367 28.17 10.34 31.38
N LEU A 368 27.09 10.61 30.67
CA LEU A 368 26.52 11.94 30.49
C LEU A 368 25.40 12.21 31.50
N LEU A 369 24.56 11.21 31.79
CA LEU A 369 23.48 11.32 32.75
C LEU A 369 23.18 9.96 33.42
N LYS A 370 22.81 10.00 34.69
CA LYS A 370 22.30 8.85 35.45
C LYS A 370 20.97 9.21 36.10
N TRP A 371 19.99 8.31 36.01
CA TRP A 371 18.72 8.46 36.71
C TRP A 371 18.12 7.10 37.09
N HIS A 372 17.03 7.15 37.84
CA HIS A 372 16.23 5.99 38.20
C HIS A 372 14.86 6.08 37.54
N THR A 373 14.35 4.95 37.06
CA THR A 373 13.01 4.85 36.49
C THR A 373 12.29 3.62 37.03
N LYS A 374 10.97 3.61 36.91
CA LYS A 374 10.10 2.48 37.25
C LYS A 374 9.44 1.96 35.98
N HIS A 375 9.50 0.65 35.77
CA HIS A 375 8.81 0.00 34.66
C HIS A 375 7.70 -0.91 35.18
N PRO A 376 6.49 -0.86 34.60
CA PRO A 376 5.43 -1.81 34.95
C PRO A 376 5.84 -3.23 34.54
N ILE A 377 5.55 -4.20 35.40
CA ILE A 377 5.85 -5.62 35.14
C ILE A 377 4.54 -6.36 34.86
N PRO A 378 4.46 -7.13 33.76
CA PRO A 378 3.32 -8.00 33.50
C PRO A 378 3.16 -9.05 34.60
N SER A 379 1.93 -9.27 35.06
CA SER A 379 1.61 -10.36 35.98
C SER A 379 0.16 -10.82 35.80
N ILE A 380 -0.13 -12.04 36.23
CA ILE A 380 -1.50 -12.58 36.22
C ILE A 380 -2.43 -11.69 37.07
N ALA A 381 -1.92 -11.18 38.20
CA ALA A 381 -2.66 -10.26 39.06
C ALA A 381 -2.99 -8.95 38.34
N ALA A 382 -2.02 -8.35 37.65
CA ALA A 382 -2.23 -7.12 36.88
C ALA A 382 -3.21 -7.33 35.72
N ALA A 383 -3.14 -8.46 35.01
CA ALA A 383 -4.07 -8.78 33.92
C ALA A 383 -5.53 -8.90 34.42
N LYS A 384 -5.75 -9.58 35.56
CA LYS A 384 -7.06 -9.65 36.21
C LYS A 384 -7.54 -8.29 36.69
N ALA A 385 -6.67 -7.54 37.35
CA ALA A 385 -6.98 -6.20 37.83
C ALA A 385 -7.38 -5.25 36.69
N ASN A 386 -6.75 -5.36 35.52
CA ASN A 386 -7.12 -4.58 34.35
C ASN A 386 -8.59 -4.76 33.94
N HIS A 387 -9.11 -6.00 34.03
CA HIS A 387 -10.54 -6.27 33.79
C HIS A 387 -11.45 -5.74 34.90
N GLU A 388 -10.95 -5.72 36.14
CA GLU A 388 -11.68 -5.20 37.31
C GLU A 388 -11.67 -3.66 37.38
N LEU A 389 -10.83 -2.94 36.60
CA LEU A 389 -10.76 -1.47 36.63
C LEU A 389 -12.12 -0.80 36.36
N LYS A 390 -12.95 -1.37 35.49
CA LYS A 390 -14.32 -0.88 35.22
C LYS A 390 -15.18 -0.80 36.50
N ASN A 391 -14.85 -1.59 37.51
CA ASN A 391 -15.56 -1.60 38.79
C ASN A 391 -15.17 -0.43 39.68
N ILE A 392 -14.07 0.29 39.43
CA ILE A 392 -13.68 1.46 40.25
C ILE A 392 -13.82 2.79 39.50
N GLN A 393 -13.84 2.77 38.16
CA GLN A 393 -13.92 3.97 37.33
C GLN A 393 -15.19 4.79 37.60
N GLY A 394 -15.02 6.05 38.02
CA GLY A 394 -16.10 7.03 38.15
C GLY A 394 -17.10 6.80 39.29
N LYS A 395 -17.06 5.66 39.99
CA LYS A 395 -18.04 5.29 41.05
C LYS A 395 -18.26 6.36 42.11
N ARG A 396 -17.19 7.04 42.52
CA ARG A 396 -17.25 8.13 43.51
C ARG A 396 -16.91 9.52 42.94
N GLY A 397 -16.69 9.63 41.63
CA GLY A 397 -16.23 10.87 41.00
C GLY A 397 -14.70 10.98 40.84
N ILE A 398 -14.00 9.83 40.90
CA ILE A 398 -12.58 9.70 40.57
C ILE A 398 -12.45 8.73 39.40
N TRP A 399 -11.64 9.11 38.40
CA TRP A 399 -11.24 8.24 37.30
C TRP A 399 -9.73 8.02 37.35
N PHE A 400 -9.30 6.88 36.84
CA PHE A 400 -7.90 6.48 36.79
C PHE A 400 -7.50 6.28 35.33
N CYS A 401 -6.37 6.86 34.91
CA CYS A 401 -5.82 6.64 33.58
C CYS A 401 -4.29 6.50 33.63
N GLY A 402 -3.75 5.57 32.84
CA GLY A 402 -2.32 5.36 32.77
C GLY A 402 -1.95 4.20 31.86
N ALA A 403 -0.68 4.16 31.46
CA ALA A 403 -0.15 3.12 30.57
C ALA A 403 -0.33 1.69 31.11
N TYR A 404 -0.48 1.54 32.43
CA TYR A 404 -0.70 0.25 33.10
C TYR A 404 -2.03 -0.43 32.74
N GLN A 405 -2.95 0.27 32.07
CA GLN A 405 -4.23 -0.30 31.60
C GLN A 405 -4.10 -1.11 30.29
N GLY A 406 -2.89 -1.18 29.72
CA GLY A 406 -2.58 -2.00 28.56
C GLY A 406 -1.20 -2.63 28.69
N TYR A 407 -0.35 -2.48 27.68
CA TYR A 407 1.00 -3.05 27.67
C TYR A 407 2.08 -2.15 28.30
N GLY A 408 1.71 -0.94 28.74
CA GLY A 408 2.65 0.06 29.24
C GLY A 408 3.22 0.97 28.15
N TYR A 409 2.56 1.07 26.99
CA TYR A 409 3.00 1.88 25.85
C TYR A 409 2.19 3.17 25.67
N HIS A 410 2.60 3.99 24.70
CA HIS A 410 2.02 5.31 24.45
C HIS A 410 0.54 5.23 24.03
N GLU A 411 0.20 4.31 23.13
CA GLU A 411 -1.19 4.09 22.73
C GLU A 411 -2.09 3.73 23.92
N ASP A 412 -1.60 2.93 24.87
CA ASP A 412 -2.36 2.56 26.07
C ASP A 412 -2.65 3.79 26.94
N SER A 413 -1.68 4.70 27.01
CA SER A 413 -1.84 5.97 27.74
C SER A 413 -2.88 6.86 27.08
N VAL A 414 -2.86 6.97 25.74
CA VAL A 414 -3.84 7.74 24.97
C VAL A 414 -5.25 7.14 25.12
N LYS A 415 -5.39 5.82 24.96
CA LYS A 415 -6.67 5.10 25.16
C LYS A 415 -7.22 5.32 26.57
N ALA A 416 -6.39 5.14 27.60
CA ALA A 416 -6.80 5.34 28.98
C ALA A 416 -7.22 6.79 29.26
N GLY A 417 -6.50 7.77 28.70
CA GLY A 417 -6.83 9.20 28.83
C GLY A 417 -8.18 9.54 28.18
N LYS A 418 -8.38 9.15 26.90
CA LYS A 418 -9.65 9.35 26.18
C LYS A 418 -10.82 8.68 26.90
N ALA A 419 -10.62 7.45 27.39
CA ALA A 419 -11.64 6.69 28.11
C ALA A 419 -12.03 7.34 29.44
N ALA A 420 -11.05 7.81 30.23
CA ALA A 420 -11.33 8.49 31.49
C ALA A 420 -12.07 9.81 31.29
N ALA A 421 -11.66 10.63 30.31
CA ALA A 421 -12.34 11.88 29.98
C ALA A 421 -13.78 11.65 29.49
N SER A 422 -13.97 10.70 28.55
CA SER A 422 -15.30 10.36 28.03
C SER A 422 -16.22 9.83 29.13
N GLY A 423 -15.69 8.95 30.00
CA GLY A 423 -16.41 8.41 31.14
C GLY A 423 -16.82 9.48 32.16
N LEU A 424 -15.97 10.51 32.38
CA LEU A 424 -16.29 11.65 33.23
C LEU A 424 -17.42 12.50 32.63
N LEU A 425 -17.41 12.71 31.31
CA LEU A 425 -18.43 13.48 30.60
C LEU A 425 -19.74 12.70 30.37
N GLY A 426 -19.79 11.41 30.69
CA GLY A 426 -20.94 10.55 30.39
C GLY A 426 -21.14 10.31 28.89
N MET A 427 -20.08 10.48 28.09
CA MET A 427 -20.11 10.29 26.64
C MET A 427 -19.60 8.90 26.26
N LYS A 428 -20.05 8.40 25.10
CA LYS A 428 -19.49 7.18 24.52
C LYS A 428 -18.05 7.46 24.05
N CYS A 429 -17.12 6.57 24.40
CA CYS A 429 -15.73 6.68 23.95
C CYS A 429 -15.53 5.92 22.65
N ASP A 430 -15.31 6.64 21.56
CA ASP A 430 -14.97 6.05 20.25
C ASP A 430 -13.46 5.83 20.16
N LEU A 431 -12.99 4.72 20.74
CA LEU A 431 -11.59 4.30 20.59
C LEU A 431 -11.41 3.57 19.27
N LEU A 432 -10.39 3.97 18.51
CA LEU A 432 -9.99 3.24 17.31
C LEU A 432 -9.44 1.87 17.71
N VAL A 433 -9.96 0.82 17.07
CA VAL A 433 -9.51 -0.56 17.26
C VAL A 433 -8.26 -0.79 16.42
N ASN A 434 -7.27 -1.47 16.99
CA ASN A 434 -6.08 -1.81 16.23
C ASN A 434 -6.45 -2.81 15.12
N PRO A 435 -6.08 -2.56 13.86
CA PRO A 435 -6.42 -3.48 12.78
C PRO A 435 -5.70 -4.83 12.97
N LYS A 436 -6.36 -5.93 12.59
CA LYS A 436 -5.73 -7.26 12.60
C LYS A 436 -4.58 -7.25 11.57
N PRO A 437 -3.34 -7.63 11.97
CA PRO A 437 -2.21 -7.63 11.05
C PRO A 437 -2.40 -8.70 9.98
N MET A 438 -2.06 -8.38 8.72
CA MET A 438 -1.87 -9.40 7.70
C MET A 438 -0.63 -10.23 8.05
N VAL A 439 -0.80 -11.55 8.20
CA VAL A 439 0.29 -12.45 8.60
C VAL A 439 0.67 -13.37 7.42
N PRO A 440 1.68 -13.00 6.61
CA PRO A 440 2.12 -13.85 5.50
C PRO A 440 2.73 -15.16 5.99
N SER A 441 2.51 -16.22 5.20
CA SER A 441 3.30 -17.45 5.21
C SER A 441 4.76 -17.17 4.85
N TRP A 442 5.66 -18.15 5.01
CA TRP A 442 7.09 -17.94 4.75
C TRP A 442 7.39 -17.65 3.27
N THR A 443 6.68 -18.31 2.34
CA THR A 443 6.77 -18.06 0.90
C THR A 443 6.31 -16.66 0.55
N GLU A 444 5.20 -16.21 1.13
CA GLU A 444 4.66 -14.86 0.95
C GLU A 444 5.55 -13.79 1.59
N ALA A 445 6.13 -14.05 2.76
CA ALA A 445 7.05 -13.12 3.42
C ALA A 445 8.34 -12.93 2.61
N GLY A 446 8.89 -14.02 2.06
CA GLY A 446 10.02 -13.97 1.13
C GLY A 446 9.68 -13.22 -0.16
N ALA A 447 8.49 -13.47 -0.71
CA ALA A 447 7.99 -12.75 -1.88
C ALA A 447 7.77 -11.25 -1.59
N ARG A 448 7.21 -10.90 -0.43
CA ARG A 448 6.99 -9.52 0.03
C ARG A 448 8.31 -8.77 0.09
N TYR A 449 9.32 -9.35 0.74
CA TYR A 449 10.64 -8.73 0.82
C TYR A 449 11.25 -8.52 -0.56
N LEU A 450 11.16 -9.51 -1.45
CA LEU A 450 11.68 -9.40 -2.82
C LEU A 450 10.95 -8.32 -3.62
N VAL A 451 9.62 -8.28 -3.55
CA VAL A 451 8.79 -7.26 -4.22
C VAL A 451 9.14 -5.88 -3.70
N ALA A 452 9.10 -5.66 -2.38
CA ALA A 452 9.43 -4.37 -1.77
C ALA A 452 10.85 -3.90 -2.15
N LYS A 453 11.84 -4.79 -2.07
CA LYS A 453 13.22 -4.47 -2.46
C LYS A 453 13.34 -4.09 -3.94
N ASN A 454 12.66 -4.81 -4.83
CA ASN A 454 12.69 -4.49 -6.26
C ASN A 454 11.99 -3.17 -6.56
N LEU A 455 10.89 -2.87 -5.88
CA LEU A 455 10.16 -1.59 -6.00
C LEU A 455 11.03 -0.42 -5.55
N ASP A 456 11.65 -0.55 -4.37
CA ASP A 456 12.58 0.44 -3.83
C ASP A 456 13.77 0.71 -4.77
N GLN A 457 14.32 -0.37 -5.34
CA GLN A 457 15.39 -0.25 -6.32
C GLN A 457 14.93 0.29 -7.68
N TYR A 458 13.66 0.16 -8.05
CA TYR A 458 13.14 0.51 -9.38
C TYR A 458 12.55 1.92 -9.46
N ILE A 459 11.75 2.31 -8.45
CA ILE A 459 10.98 3.55 -8.43
C ILE A 459 11.81 4.66 -7.77
N SER A 460 12.45 5.49 -8.60
CA SER A 460 13.21 6.67 -8.17
C SER A 460 12.45 7.98 -8.38
N ILE A 461 11.50 8.03 -9.31
CA ILE A 461 10.65 9.21 -9.58
C ILE A 461 9.16 8.83 -9.50
N GLY A 462 8.33 9.77 -9.03
CA GLY A 462 6.93 9.48 -8.69
C GLY A 462 6.82 8.79 -7.33
N ASN A 463 5.62 8.76 -6.76
CA ASN A 463 5.39 8.15 -5.45
C ASN A 463 4.41 6.96 -5.56
N PHE A 464 4.89 5.77 -5.19
CA PHE A 464 4.05 4.59 -5.09
C PHE A 464 4.02 4.10 -3.65
N CYS A 465 2.81 3.96 -3.09
CA CYS A 465 2.62 3.44 -1.74
C CYS A 465 1.82 2.14 -1.76
N MET A 466 2.20 1.20 -0.90
CA MET A 466 1.43 -0.01 -0.61
C MET A 466 0.98 0.04 0.85
N LEU A 467 -0.32 -0.06 1.08
CA LEU A 467 -0.93 -0.13 2.40
C LEU A 467 -1.47 -1.54 2.63
N GLU A 468 -0.82 -2.33 3.46
CA GLU A 468 -1.32 -3.65 3.83
C GLU A 468 -2.54 -3.55 4.74
N GLU A 469 -3.44 -4.52 4.65
CA GLU A 469 -4.42 -4.78 5.69
C GLU A 469 -3.68 -5.07 7.00
N GLY A 470 -4.11 -4.41 8.07
CA GLY A 470 -3.29 -4.34 9.27
C GLY A 470 -2.24 -3.25 9.26
N GLY A 471 -2.31 -2.27 8.34
CA GLY A 471 -1.73 -0.93 8.44
C GLY A 471 -0.28 -0.75 8.01
N THR A 472 0.49 -1.82 7.74
CA THR A 472 1.88 -1.69 7.30
C THR A 472 1.93 -0.89 5.99
N MET A 473 2.74 0.16 5.95
CA MET A 473 2.88 1.02 4.77
C MET A 473 4.29 0.95 4.20
N PHE A 474 4.38 0.67 2.91
CA PHE A 474 5.59 0.83 2.12
C PHE A 474 5.44 2.07 1.23
N SER A 475 6.50 2.87 1.11
CA SER A 475 6.54 4.02 0.20
C SER A 475 7.81 3.96 -0.63
N PHE A 476 7.66 4.05 -1.95
CA PHE A 476 8.75 3.98 -2.92
C PHE A 476 8.77 5.25 -3.77
N GLY A 477 9.97 5.80 -3.97
CA GLY A 477 10.17 7.06 -4.68
C GLY A 477 9.52 8.27 -4.00
N LYS A 478 9.71 9.44 -4.61
CA LYS A 478 9.09 10.71 -4.19
C LYS A 478 8.50 11.41 -5.41
N ALA A 479 7.31 11.99 -5.24
CA ALA A 479 6.73 12.87 -6.26
C ALA A 479 7.65 14.08 -6.45
N CYS A 480 7.97 14.39 -7.69
CA CYS A 480 8.90 15.46 -8.04
C CYS A 480 8.44 16.14 -9.34
N GLU A 481 9.09 17.23 -9.75
CA GLU A 481 8.75 17.93 -11.00
C GLU A 481 8.75 17.01 -12.23
N LYS A 482 9.64 16.01 -12.29
CA LYS A 482 9.69 15.02 -13.39
C LYS A 482 8.49 14.06 -13.40
N CYS A 483 7.92 13.77 -12.23
CA CYS A 483 6.76 12.89 -12.09
C CYS A 483 6.00 13.26 -10.81
N PRO A 484 5.00 14.17 -10.89
CA PRO A 484 4.25 14.64 -9.73
C PRO A 484 3.16 13.66 -9.28
N ILE A 485 3.15 12.45 -9.84
CA ILE A 485 2.06 11.49 -9.71
C ILE A 485 2.26 10.62 -8.46
N LYS A 486 1.15 10.39 -7.75
CA LYS A 486 1.06 9.43 -6.64
C LYS A 486 0.08 8.32 -6.96
N SER A 487 0.42 7.09 -6.60
CA SER A 487 -0.48 5.94 -6.63
C SER A 487 -0.40 5.17 -5.30
N VAL A 488 -1.54 4.77 -4.76
CA VAL A 488 -1.63 4.03 -3.49
C VAL A 488 -2.50 2.80 -3.71
N ILE A 489 -1.94 1.62 -3.44
CA ILE A 489 -2.69 0.37 -3.39
C ILE A 489 -2.98 -0.02 -1.94
N ARG A 490 -4.12 -0.65 -1.69
CA ARG A 490 -4.36 -1.48 -0.51
C ARG A 490 -4.09 -2.94 -0.86
N VAL A 491 -3.37 -3.63 0.02
CA VAL A 491 -3.11 -5.07 -0.08
C VAL A 491 -3.99 -5.77 0.95
N HIS A 492 -4.98 -6.50 0.47
CA HIS A 492 -5.95 -7.24 1.29
C HIS A 492 -5.47 -8.66 1.59
N ASP A 493 -4.67 -9.26 0.71
CA ASP A 493 -4.22 -10.64 0.83
C ASP A 493 -2.73 -10.77 0.49
N PRO A 494 -1.92 -11.47 1.33
CA PRO A 494 -0.47 -11.62 1.11
C PRO A 494 -0.13 -12.43 -0.14
N GLN A 495 -1.06 -13.19 -0.72
CA GLN A 495 -0.88 -13.89 -2.00
C GLN A 495 -0.56 -12.92 -3.15
N PHE A 496 -0.93 -11.63 -3.03
CA PHE A 496 -0.48 -10.59 -3.94
C PHE A 496 1.03 -10.65 -4.17
N TYR A 497 1.82 -10.74 -3.09
CA TYR A 497 3.28 -10.73 -3.19
C TYR A 497 3.79 -11.96 -3.92
N TRP A 498 3.22 -13.12 -3.63
CA TRP A 498 3.59 -14.36 -4.31
C TRP A 498 3.32 -14.28 -5.81
N LYS A 499 2.12 -13.82 -6.20
CA LYS A 499 1.74 -13.62 -7.61
C LYS A 499 2.63 -12.60 -8.31
N ALA A 500 2.83 -11.44 -7.71
CA ALA A 500 3.70 -10.39 -8.26
C ALA A 500 5.14 -10.90 -8.44
N ALA A 501 5.67 -11.65 -7.49
CA ALA A 501 7.04 -12.18 -7.54
C ALA A 501 7.23 -13.30 -8.59
N THR A 502 6.20 -14.13 -8.83
CA THR A 502 6.31 -15.35 -9.67
C THR A 502 5.74 -15.18 -11.08
N GLU A 503 4.69 -14.38 -11.25
CA GLU A 503 3.95 -14.19 -12.51
C GLU A 503 4.10 -12.75 -13.07
N GLY A 504 4.81 -11.85 -12.39
CA GLY A 504 5.13 -10.51 -12.89
C GLY A 504 3.91 -9.60 -13.07
N ASP A 505 3.80 -8.96 -14.23
CA ASP A 505 2.68 -8.08 -14.60
C ASP A 505 1.34 -8.83 -14.69
N LEU A 506 1.35 -10.05 -15.21
CA LEU A 506 0.18 -10.94 -15.18
C LEU A 506 -0.20 -11.31 -13.73
N GLY A 507 0.78 -11.52 -12.86
CA GLY A 507 0.57 -11.76 -11.44
C GLY A 507 -0.09 -10.58 -10.73
N PHE A 508 0.34 -9.37 -11.05
CA PHE A 508 -0.26 -8.13 -10.55
C PHE A 508 -1.71 -7.98 -11.00
N ALA A 509 -1.99 -8.15 -12.30
CA ALA A 509 -3.36 -8.10 -12.83
C ALA A 509 -4.25 -9.19 -12.21
N SER A 510 -3.72 -10.41 -12.07
CA SER A 510 -4.41 -11.53 -11.43
C SER A 510 -4.75 -11.23 -9.96
N ALA A 511 -3.86 -10.56 -9.23
CA ALA A 511 -4.11 -10.16 -7.84
C ALA A 511 -5.21 -9.09 -7.73
N TYR A 512 -5.25 -8.12 -8.66
CA TYR A 512 -6.35 -7.14 -8.72
C TYR A 512 -7.70 -7.82 -9.01
N ILE A 513 -7.73 -8.72 -10.00
CA ILE A 513 -8.94 -9.47 -10.40
C ILE A 513 -9.46 -10.35 -9.26
N GLN A 514 -8.56 -10.96 -8.48
CA GLN A 514 -8.92 -11.81 -7.34
C GLN A 514 -9.31 -11.02 -6.09
N GLY A 515 -9.16 -9.70 -6.08
CA GLY A 515 -9.47 -8.86 -4.92
C GLY A 515 -8.37 -8.81 -3.87
N TYR A 516 -7.18 -9.34 -4.15
CA TYR A 516 -6.05 -9.29 -3.23
C TYR A 516 -5.47 -7.89 -3.07
N ILE A 517 -5.70 -7.03 -4.06
CA ILE A 517 -5.36 -5.62 -4.01
C ILE A 517 -6.52 -4.75 -4.52
N SER A 518 -6.55 -3.50 -4.07
CA SER A 518 -7.39 -2.44 -4.62
C SER A 518 -6.61 -1.13 -4.69
N PHE A 519 -7.09 -0.15 -5.44
CA PHE A 519 -6.53 1.20 -5.44
C PHE A 519 -7.33 2.11 -4.53
N VAL A 520 -6.64 2.97 -3.78
CA VAL A 520 -7.30 3.99 -2.94
C VAL A 520 -8.04 5.01 -3.81
N ASP A 521 -7.40 5.46 -4.90
CA ASP A 521 -8.08 6.16 -5.99
C ASP A 521 -8.56 5.12 -7.01
N HIS A 522 -9.85 4.80 -6.97
CA HIS A 522 -10.44 3.78 -7.83
C HIS A 522 -10.29 4.10 -9.33
N ARG A 523 -10.38 5.39 -9.69
CA ARG A 523 -10.40 5.84 -11.09
C ARG A 523 -9.01 5.96 -11.69
N ASN A 524 -8.11 6.66 -10.99
CA ASN A 524 -6.79 6.98 -11.54
C ASN A 524 -5.66 6.17 -10.92
N GLY A 525 -5.91 5.36 -9.88
CA GLY A 525 -4.85 4.65 -9.16
C GLY A 525 -4.02 3.73 -10.06
N LEU A 526 -4.67 2.91 -10.89
CA LEU A 526 -4.00 2.03 -11.86
C LEU A 526 -3.30 2.84 -12.96
N VAL A 527 -3.97 3.86 -13.49
CA VAL A 527 -3.43 4.76 -14.51
C VAL A 527 -2.12 5.40 -14.02
N ASN A 528 -2.16 5.92 -12.80
CA ASN A 528 -1.03 6.56 -12.13
C ASN A 528 0.10 5.56 -11.87
N LEU A 529 -0.21 4.35 -11.42
CA LEU A 529 0.80 3.32 -11.19
C LEU A 529 1.54 2.99 -12.50
N VAL A 530 0.82 2.67 -13.57
CA VAL A 530 1.40 2.34 -14.88
C VAL A 530 2.25 3.50 -15.41
N ARG A 531 1.80 4.74 -15.24
CA ARG A 531 2.57 5.93 -15.63
C ARG A 531 3.86 6.10 -14.83
N ILE A 532 3.82 5.87 -13.50
CA ILE A 532 5.03 5.88 -12.64
C ILE A 532 6.04 4.84 -13.14
N ILE A 533 5.57 3.62 -13.45
CA ILE A 533 6.41 2.53 -13.94
C ILE A 533 7.07 2.91 -15.28
N LEU A 534 6.30 3.43 -16.22
CA LEU A 534 6.79 3.85 -17.54
C LEU A 534 7.78 5.01 -17.44
N ALA A 535 7.51 6.00 -16.57
CA ALA A 535 8.42 7.13 -16.35
C ALA A 535 9.78 6.67 -15.83
N ASN A 536 9.81 5.77 -14.84
CA ASN A 536 11.06 5.20 -14.32
C ASN A 536 11.81 4.37 -15.36
N ARG A 537 11.10 3.67 -16.25
CA ARG A 537 11.71 2.95 -17.37
C ARG A 537 12.43 3.91 -18.33
N CYS A 538 11.80 5.02 -18.68
CA CYS A 538 12.37 6.03 -19.57
C CYS A 538 13.60 6.70 -18.94
N GLU A 539 13.52 7.10 -17.67
CA GLU A 539 14.64 7.75 -16.96
C GLU A 539 15.86 6.83 -16.87
N ARG A 540 15.65 5.55 -16.53
CA ARG A 540 16.73 4.55 -16.55
C ARG A 540 17.35 4.40 -17.92
N LYS A 541 16.54 4.30 -18.98
CA LYS A 541 17.06 4.19 -20.35
C LYS A 541 17.93 5.39 -20.71
N ARG A 542 17.51 6.61 -20.34
CA ARG A 542 18.31 7.83 -20.51
C ARG A 542 19.66 7.73 -19.80
N LEU A 543 19.67 7.35 -18.52
CA LEU A 543 20.89 7.18 -17.71
C LEU A 543 21.83 6.09 -18.24
N TYR A 544 21.29 4.99 -18.78
CA TYR A 544 22.10 3.91 -19.36
C TYR A 544 22.56 4.19 -20.78
N SER A 545 21.83 4.97 -21.58
CA SER A 545 22.29 5.40 -22.91
C SER A 545 23.58 6.24 -22.85
N THR A 546 23.82 6.90 -21.70
CA THR A 546 25.05 7.63 -21.39
C THR A 546 26.18 6.76 -20.81
N ALA A 547 25.91 5.52 -20.39
CA ALA A 547 26.90 4.60 -19.83
C ALA A 547 27.12 3.41 -20.77
N LYS A 548 28.32 3.27 -21.36
CA LYS A 548 28.69 2.16 -22.28
C LYS A 548 28.73 0.78 -21.57
N THR A 549 27.61 0.28 -21.06
CA THR A 549 27.49 -1.07 -20.49
C THR A 549 26.15 -1.70 -20.86
N SER A 550 26.16 -2.59 -21.87
CA SER A 550 24.97 -3.22 -22.46
C SER A 550 24.36 -4.37 -21.61
N ALA A 551 24.83 -4.59 -20.39
CA ALA A 551 24.50 -5.81 -19.64
C ALA A 551 23.24 -5.70 -18.75
N TYR A 552 22.78 -4.50 -18.38
CA TYR A 552 21.73 -4.33 -17.35
C TYR A 552 20.34 -3.96 -17.87
N THR A 553 20.15 -3.84 -19.19
CA THR A 553 18.84 -3.53 -19.82
C THR A 553 17.87 -4.70 -19.87
N ARG A 554 18.28 -5.91 -19.43
CA ARG A 554 17.48 -7.14 -19.57
C ARG A 554 16.52 -7.45 -18.43
N LYS A 555 16.65 -6.84 -17.24
CA LYS A 555 15.71 -7.08 -16.14
C LYS A 555 14.55 -6.09 -16.20
N ALA A 556 13.40 -6.56 -16.67
CA ALA A 556 12.14 -5.94 -16.30
C ALA A 556 12.08 -5.84 -14.75
N TRP A 557 11.49 -4.79 -14.20
CA TRP A 557 11.39 -4.58 -12.74
C TRP A 557 10.75 -5.74 -11.96
N TRP A 558 10.04 -6.60 -12.68
CA TRP A 558 9.39 -7.83 -12.22
C TRP A 558 9.96 -9.09 -12.85
N ALA A 559 11.20 -9.08 -13.36
CA ALA A 559 11.85 -10.32 -13.78
C ALA A 559 11.90 -11.28 -12.58
N PRO A 560 11.18 -12.41 -12.61
CA PRO A 560 11.08 -13.28 -11.44
C PRO A 560 12.46 -13.81 -11.09
N PHE A 561 12.89 -13.60 -9.84
CA PHE A 561 14.23 -14.00 -9.38
C PHE A 561 14.32 -15.49 -9.04
N LEU A 562 13.19 -16.14 -8.81
CA LEU A 562 13.10 -17.56 -8.51
C LEU A 562 12.91 -18.28 -9.84
N GLY A 563 13.85 -19.11 -10.29
CA GLY A 563 13.75 -19.93 -11.52
C GLY A 563 12.51 -20.83 -11.63
N ILE A 564 11.60 -20.77 -10.65
CA ILE A 564 10.24 -21.31 -10.60
C ILE A 564 9.30 -20.61 -11.63
N SER A 565 9.66 -19.40 -12.09
CA SER A 565 8.87 -18.61 -13.03
C SER A 565 8.72 -19.22 -14.42
N GLY A 566 9.66 -20.06 -14.86
CA GLY A 566 9.56 -20.72 -16.16
C GLY A 566 8.29 -21.56 -16.26
N VAL A 567 7.91 -22.28 -15.20
CA VAL A 567 6.77 -23.20 -15.20
C VAL A 567 5.44 -22.47 -15.02
N ALA A 568 5.35 -21.53 -14.07
CA ALA A 568 4.13 -20.74 -13.86
C ALA A 568 3.80 -19.87 -15.07
N PHE A 569 4.82 -19.35 -15.77
CA PHE A 569 4.68 -18.51 -16.95
C PHE A 569 4.57 -19.33 -18.26
N ALA A 570 5.06 -20.59 -18.29
CA ALA A 570 4.97 -21.48 -19.45
C ALA A 570 3.52 -21.72 -19.88
N LYS A 571 2.56 -21.80 -18.93
CA LYS A 571 1.14 -21.96 -19.27
C LYS A 571 0.65 -20.84 -20.20
N TYR A 572 1.07 -19.60 -19.95
CA TYR A 572 0.68 -18.44 -20.77
C TYR A 572 1.35 -18.47 -22.14
N PHE A 573 2.60 -18.91 -22.24
CA PHE A 573 3.28 -19.11 -23.52
C PHE A 573 2.62 -20.20 -24.37
N LEU A 574 2.28 -21.34 -23.77
CA LEU A 574 1.60 -22.45 -24.46
C LEU A 574 0.20 -22.02 -24.94
N LEU A 575 -0.57 -21.34 -24.08
CA LEU A 575 -1.86 -20.76 -24.44
C LEU A 575 -1.72 -19.76 -25.60
N HIS A 576 -0.71 -18.88 -25.56
CA HIS A 576 -0.49 -17.88 -26.60
C HIS A 576 -0.12 -18.52 -27.95
N ALA A 577 0.77 -19.51 -27.95
CA ALA A 577 1.16 -20.22 -29.17
C ALA A 577 0.00 -20.96 -29.84
N TRP A 578 -0.99 -21.42 -29.06
CA TRP A 578 -2.17 -22.13 -29.59
C TRP A 578 -3.20 -21.21 -30.26
N ARG A 579 -3.22 -19.92 -29.92
CA ARG A 579 -4.23 -18.91 -30.29
C ARG A 579 -3.92 -18.08 -31.56
N LYS A 580 -3.06 -18.56 -32.47
CA LYS A 580 -2.76 -17.86 -33.75
C LYS A 580 -3.98 -17.65 -34.66
N ASN A 581 -4.03 -16.54 -35.43
CA ASN A 581 -5.18 -16.12 -36.26
C ASN A 581 -5.23 -16.75 -37.68
N SER A 582 -5.16 -18.08 -37.78
CA SER A 582 -5.57 -18.75 -39.03
C SER A 582 -7.06 -18.49 -39.32
N VAL A 583 -7.53 -18.64 -40.57
CA VAL A 583 -8.95 -18.39 -40.95
C VAL A 583 -9.94 -19.08 -40.01
N SER A 584 -9.71 -20.36 -39.67
CA SER A 584 -10.57 -21.13 -38.75
C SER A 584 -10.53 -20.65 -37.29
N LYS A 585 -9.43 -20.01 -36.85
CA LYS A 585 -9.22 -19.56 -35.47
C LYS A 585 -9.54 -18.09 -35.25
N ALA A 586 -9.37 -17.26 -36.29
CA ALA A 586 -9.68 -15.82 -36.24
C ALA A 586 -11.13 -15.58 -35.81
N ARG A 587 -12.07 -16.36 -36.34
CA ARG A 587 -13.48 -16.32 -35.90
C ARG A 587 -13.63 -16.63 -34.41
N LYS A 588 -13.01 -17.72 -33.93
CA LYS A 588 -13.10 -18.12 -32.51
C LYS A 588 -12.52 -17.06 -31.57
N ASN A 589 -11.38 -16.48 -31.93
CA ASN A 589 -10.73 -15.44 -31.14
C ASN A 589 -11.57 -14.16 -31.06
N ILE A 590 -12.24 -13.77 -32.16
CA ILE A 590 -13.13 -12.60 -32.20
C ILE A 590 -14.44 -12.88 -31.45
N SER A 591 -15.06 -14.06 -31.62
CA SER A 591 -16.29 -14.42 -30.89
C SER A 591 -16.09 -14.47 -29.38
N GLU A 592 -14.92 -14.91 -28.89
CA GLU A 592 -14.62 -14.94 -27.44
C GLU A 592 -14.73 -13.57 -26.76
N HIS A 593 -14.55 -12.45 -27.50
CA HIS A 593 -14.70 -11.10 -26.98
C HIS A 593 -16.03 -10.44 -27.38
N TYR A 594 -16.38 -10.49 -28.67
CA TYR A 594 -17.49 -9.70 -29.21
C TYR A 594 -18.86 -10.36 -29.06
N ASP A 595 -18.91 -11.66 -28.80
CA ASP A 595 -20.17 -12.39 -28.57
C ASP A 595 -20.49 -12.50 -27.06
N LEU A 596 -19.84 -11.72 -26.19
CA LEU A 596 -20.11 -11.69 -24.74
C LEU A 596 -21.56 -11.28 -24.45
N SER A 597 -21.96 -10.08 -24.87
CA SER A 597 -23.34 -9.58 -24.84
C SER A 597 -23.39 -8.15 -25.39
N ASN A 598 -24.32 -7.87 -26.31
CA ASN A 598 -24.56 -6.49 -26.75
C ASN A 598 -25.07 -5.60 -25.61
N ASP A 599 -25.86 -6.15 -24.69
CA ASP A 599 -26.37 -5.42 -23.53
C ASP A 599 -25.23 -5.02 -22.59
N PHE A 600 -24.19 -5.85 -22.50
CA PHE A 600 -22.98 -5.54 -21.73
C PHE A 600 -22.20 -4.37 -22.34
N PHE A 601 -21.93 -4.40 -23.65
CA PHE A 601 -21.24 -3.31 -24.34
C PHE A 601 -22.03 -1.98 -24.23
N ALA A 602 -23.36 -2.05 -24.30
CA ALA A 602 -24.24 -0.88 -24.15
C ALA A 602 -24.17 -0.22 -22.76
N LEU A 603 -23.62 -0.89 -21.73
CA LEU A 603 -23.47 -0.29 -20.40
C LEU A 603 -22.43 0.83 -20.36
N TYR A 604 -21.47 0.83 -21.28
CA TYR A 604 -20.36 1.78 -21.23
C TYR A 604 -20.03 2.48 -22.54
N LEU A 605 -20.44 1.91 -23.68
CA LEU A 605 -20.37 2.59 -24.97
C LEU A 605 -21.45 3.67 -25.08
N ASP A 606 -21.27 4.56 -26.05
CA ASP A 606 -22.30 5.52 -26.41
C ASP A 606 -23.42 4.85 -27.24
N PRO A 607 -24.55 5.53 -27.49
CA PRO A 607 -25.68 4.95 -28.23
C PRO A 607 -25.33 4.40 -29.61
N SER A 608 -24.24 4.88 -30.22
CA SER A 608 -23.77 4.37 -31.50
C SER A 608 -23.12 2.98 -31.44
N MET A 609 -22.87 2.42 -30.25
CA MET A 609 -22.18 1.15 -30.02
C MET A 609 -20.78 1.11 -30.66
N THR A 610 -20.10 2.26 -30.73
CA THR A 610 -18.78 2.35 -31.35
C THR A 610 -17.69 2.00 -30.34
N TYR A 611 -17.11 0.80 -30.49
CA TYR A 611 -15.98 0.34 -29.67
C TYR A 611 -14.63 0.60 -30.35
N SER A 612 -14.29 1.88 -30.45
CA SER A 612 -13.04 2.42 -31.02
C SER A 612 -12.85 3.86 -30.54
N SER A 613 -11.68 4.47 -30.76
CA SER A 613 -11.40 5.86 -30.36
C SER A 613 -12.43 6.86 -30.93
N GLY A 614 -12.87 7.81 -30.10
CA GLY A 614 -13.54 9.04 -30.57
C GLY A 614 -12.52 10.15 -30.89
N ILE A 615 -12.94 11.21 -31.61
CA ILE A 615 -12.13 12.42 -31.83
C ILE A 615 -12.80 13.59 -31.12
N PHE A 616 -12.17 14.14 -30.08
CA PHE A 616 -12.72 15.18 -29.22
C PHE A 616 -12.27 16.58 -29.64
N LYS A 617 -13.17 17.56 -29.59
CA LYS A 617 -12.81 18.99 -29.72
C LYS A 617 -12.39 19.62 -28.40
N ALA A 618 -12.98 19.15 -27.30
CA ALA A 618 -12.71 19.55 -25.94
C ALA A 618 -12.84 18.34 -25.01
N GLU A 619 -12.21 18.38 -23.83
CA GLU A 619 -12.20 17.23 -22.91
C GLU A 619 -13.58 16.89 -22.31
N ASP A 620 -14.48 17.87 -22.22
CA ASP A 620 -15.83 17.76 -21.65
C ASP A 620 -16.93 17.42 -22.68
N GLU A 621 -16.54 17.25 -23.95
CA GLU A 621 -17.48 16.92 -25.01
C GLU A 621 -18.04 15.49 -24.85
N SER A 622 -19.33 15.32 -25.18
CA SER A 622 -19.98 14.00 -25.10
C SER A 622 -19.28 12.96 -25.97
N LEU A 623 -19.17 11.73 -25.44
CA LEU A 623 -18.59 10.59 -26.16
C LEU A 623 -19.27 10.34 -27.52
N GLU A 624 -20.60 10.44 -27.61
CA GLU A 624 -21.35 10.26 -28.87
C GLU A 624 -20.91 11.26 -29.95
N ALA A 625 -20.84 12.55 -29.61
CA ALA A 625 -20.39 13.57 -30.57
C ALA A 625 -18.95 13.33 -31.04
N ALA A 626 -18.07 12.85 -30.15
CA ALA A 626 -16.70 12.49 -30.49
C ALA A 626 -16.63 11.26 -31.41
N GLN A 627 -17.48 10.26 -31.19
CA GLN A 627 -17.58 9.07 -32.05
C GLN A 627 -18.10 9.42 -33.44
N LEU A 628 -19.20 10.18 -33.53
CA LEU A 628 -19.74 10.63 -34.82
C LEU A 628 -18.72 11.45 -35.61
N ARG A 629 -17.94 12.29 -34.93
CA ARG A 629 -16.85 13.04 -35.57
C ARG A 629 -15.74 12.13 -36.09
N LYS A 630 -15.37 11.10 -35.35
CA LYS A 630 -14.39 10.11 -35.81
C LYS A 630 -14.87 9.40 -37.07
N LEU A 631 -16.13 8.95 -37.10
CA LEU A 631 -16.72 8.33 -38.29
C LEU A 631 -16.71 9.30 -39.47
N ASP A 632 -17.11 10.55 -39.23
CA ASP A 632 -17.09 11.60 -40.25
C ASP A 632 -15.67 11.89 -40.77
N SER A 633 -14.64 11.83 -39.91
CA SER A 633 -13.24 11.95 -40.32
C SER A 633 -12.84 10.84 -41.31
N LEU A 634 -13.18 9.59 -41.00
CA LEU A 634 -12.88 8.44 -41.88
C LEU A 634 -13.56 8.57 -43.25
N ILE A 635 -14.85 8.96 -43.26
CA ILE A 635 -15.63 9.18 -44.48
C ILE A 635 -15.01 10.31 -45.31
N ASN A 636 -14.65 11.41 -44.67
CA ASN A 636 -14.04 12.56 -45.34
C ASN A 636 -12.66 12.22 -45.92
N LYS A 637 -11.82 11.50 -45.16
CA LYS A 637 -10.51 11.03 -45.65
C LYS A 637 -10.65 10.03 -46.80
N ALA A 638 -11.71 9.22 -46.81
CA ALA A 638 -11.99 8.33 -47.93
C ALA A 638 -12.53 9.07 -49.16
N LYS A 639 -12.98 10.32 -49.04
CA LYS A 639 -13.53 11.11 -50.17
C LYS A 639 -14.61 10.34 -50.93
N VAL A 640 -15.60 9.87 -50.17
CA VAL A 640 -16.70 9.07 -50.70
C VAL A 640 -17.73 9.98 -51.40
N GLU A 641 -18.28 9.49 -52.51
CA GLU A 641 -19.27 10.17 -53.35
C GLU A 641 -20.44 9.21 -53.57
N SER A 642 -21.60 9.73 -54.00
CA SER A 642 -22.84 8.94 -54.13
C SER A 642 -22.74 7.78 -55.12
N GLY A 643 -21.87 7.87 -56.12
CA GLY A 643 -21.65 6.82 -57.12
C GLY A 643 -20.74 5.68 -56.66
N HIS A 644 -20.04 5.84 -55.53
CA HIS A 644 -19.04 4.87 -55.08
C HIS A 644 -19.67 3.63 -54.42
N HIS A 645 -18.98 2.50 -54.52
CA HIS A 645 -19.19 1.32 -53.70
C HIS A 645 -18.05 1.17 -52.70
N VAL A 646 -18.37 1.24 -51.42
CA VAL A 646 -17.42 1.20 -50.31
C VAL A 646 -17.41 -0.17 -49.64
N LEU A 647 -16.21 -0.68 -49.32
CA LEU A 647 -16.02 -1.84 -48.45
C LEU A 647 -15.62 -1.37 -47.04
N ASP A 648 -16.39 -1.80 -46.04
CA ASP A 648 -16.12 -1.61 -44.61
C ASP A 648 -15.61 -2.92 -44.01
N ILE A 649 -14.30 -3.01 -43.80
CA ILE A 649 -13.63 -4.21 -43.27
C ILE A 649 -13.64 -4.17 -41.74
N GLY A 650 -14.45 -5.04 -41.14
CA GLY A 650 -14.70 -5.02 -39.70
C GLY A 650 -15.81 -4.04 -39.33
N CYS A 651 -16.98 -4.17 -39.95
CA CYS A 651 -18.06 -3.19 -39.87
C CYS A 651 -18.74 -3.07 -38.49
N GLY A 652 -18.34 -3.89 -37.52
CA GLY A 652 -18.86 -3.89 -36.14
C GLY A 652 -20.39 -3.94 -36.09
N TRP A 653 -20.98 -2.99 -35.38
CA TRP A 653 -22.43 -2.85 -35.18
C TRP A 653 -23.12 -2.10 -36.34
N GLY A 654 -22.42 -1.84 -37.45
CA GLY A 654 -22.94 -1.24 -38.68
C GLY A 654 -22.99 0.28 -38.69
N THR A 655 -22.54 0.95 -37.63
CA THR A 655 -22.65 2.41 -37.44
C THR A 655 -21.93 3.21 -38.52
N LEU A 656 -20.72 2.79 -38.90
CA LEU A 656 -19.97 3.44 -39.98
C LEU A 656 -20.73 3.31 -41.32
N ALA A 657 -21.17 2.11 -41.67
CA ALA A 657 -21.94 1.86 -42.90
C ALA A 657 -23.22 2.71 -42.97
N ILE A 658 -23.99 2.77 -41.88
CA ILE A 658 -25.21 3.60 -41.79
C ILE A 658 -24.87 5.08 -41.98
N ARG A 659 -23.90 5.60 -41.20
CA ARG A 659 -23.50 7.01 -41.26
C ARG A 659 -22.97 7.40 -42.64
N LEU A 660 -22.19 6.52 -43.26
CA LEU A 660 -21.62 6.68 -44.58
C LEU A 660 -22.70 6.83 -45.66
N VAL A 661 -23.65 5.89 -45.70
CA VAL A 661 -24.73 5.89 -46.70
C VAL A 661 -25.69 7.06 -46.47
N GLN A 662 -26.01 7.40 -45.22
CA GLN A 662 -26.84 8.58 -44.92
C GLN A 662 -26.22 9.89 -45.41
N LYS A 663 -24.90 10.04 -45.31
CA LYS A 663 -24.20 11.27 -45.71
C LYS A 663 -23.99 11.40 -47.21
N THR A 664 -23.71 10.29 -47.88
CA THR A 664 -23.19 10.32 -49.26
C THR A 664 -24.14 9.69 -50.26
N GLY A 665 -25.06 8.82 -49.82
CA GLY A 665 -25.89 8.00 -50.69
C GLY A 665 -25.11 6.89 -51.42
N CYS A 666 -23.86 6.60 -51.07
CA CYS A 666 -23.08 5.54 -51.70
C CYS A 666 -23.67 4.14 -51.43
N LYS A 667 -23.12 3.11 -52.08
CA LYS A 667 -23.33 1.71 -51.69
C LYS A 667 -22.27 1.29 -50.69
N CYS A 668 -22.61 0.43 -49.74
CA CYS A 668 -21.68 -0.09 -48.74
C CYS A 668 -21.80 -1.60 -48.62
N THR A 669 -20.67 -2.31 -48.63
CA THR A 669 -20.56 -3.71 -48.18
C THR A 669 -19.76 -3.74 -46.89
N GLY A 670 -20.37 -4.14 -45.79
CA GLY A 670 -19.70 -4.34 -44.51
C GLY A 670 -19.44 -5.82 -44.23
N ILE A 671 -18.27 -6.15 -43.71
CA ILE A 671 -17.94 -7.53 -43.32
C ILE A 671 -17.57 -7.61 -41.84
N THR A 672 -18.03 -8.66 -41.16
CA THR A 672 -17.67 -8.98 -39.77
C THR A 672 -17.50 -10.49 -39.57
N LEU A 673 -16.79 -10.87 -38.51
CA LEU A 673 -16.63 -12.25 -38.06
C LEU A 673 -17.52 -12.60 -36.85
N SER A 674 -18.18 -11.62 -36.23
CA SER A 674 -19.11 -11.84 -35.11
C SER A 674 -20.55 -11.96 -35.60
N GLU A 675 -21.23 -13.03 -35.17
CA GLU A 675 -22.64 -13.24 -35.48
C GLU A 675 -23.53 -12.24 -34.75
N GLU A 676 -23.19 -11.90 -33.51
CA GLU A 676 -23.97 -10.97 -32.68
C GLU A 676 -23.88 -9.54 -33.20
N GLN A 677 -22.69 -9.11 -33.64
CA GLN A 677 -22.52 -7.84 -34.35
C GLN A 677 -23.33 -7.80 -35.64
N LEU A 678 -23.29 -8.87 -36.45
CA LEU A 678 -24.03 -8.92 -37.70
C LEU A 678 -25.55 -8.85 -37.49
N LYS A 679 -26.07 -9.59 -36.50
CA LYS A 679 -27.50 -9.56 -36.13
C LYS A 679 -27.91 -8.15 -35.71
N TYR A 680 -27.11 -7.50 -34.86
CA TYR A 680 -27.35 -6.13 -34.41
C TYR A 680 -27.31 -5.13 -35.57
N ALA A 681 -26.28 -5.20 -36.41
CA ALA A 681 -26.07 -4.32 -37.54
C ALA A 681 -27.21 -4.43 -38.58
N LYS A 682 -27.64 -5.66 -38.92
CA LYS A 682 -28.79 -5.89 -39.82
C LYS A 682 -30.07 -5.26 -39.27
N ARG A 683 -30.34 -5.41 -37.98
CA ARG A 683 -31.49 -4.77 -37.33
C ARG A 683 -31.40 -3.24 -37.45
N LYS A 684 -30.24 -2.64 -37.18
CA LYS A 684 -30.05 -1.18 -37.26
C LYS A 684 -30.14 -0.64 -38.69
N VAL A 685 -29.60 -1.35 -39.67
CA VAL A 685 -29.73 -1.01 -41.10
C VAL A 685 -31.19 -1.03 -41.53
N LYS A 686 -31.96 -2.03 -41.08
CA LYS A 686 -33.40 -2.13 -41.33
C LYS A 686 -34.19 -1.01 -40.66
N GLU A 687 -33.91 -0.72 -39.39
CA GLU A 687 -34.51 0.41 -38.66
C GLU A 687 -34.23 1.76 -39.35
N ALA A 688 -33.07 1.91 -39.98
CA ALA A 688 -32.70 3.09 -40.75
C ALA A 688 -33.26 3.11 -42.19
N GLY A 689 -33.87 2.01 -42.66
CA GLY A 689 -34.42 1.90 -44.02
C GLY A 689 -33.38 1.89 -45.14
N LEU A 690 -32.19 1.33 -44.91
CA LEU A 690 -31.03 1.39 -45.84
C LEU A 690 -30.64 0.02 -46.43
N GLU A 691 -31.54 -0.96 -46.39
CA GLU A 691 -31.28 -2.34 -46.84
C GLU A 691 -31.00 -2.44 -48.36
N ASP A 692 -31.42 -1.45 -49.15
CA ASP A 692 -31.16 -1.37 -50.59
C ASP A 692 -29.72 -0.93 -50.94
N ARG A 693 -29.02 -0.29 -49.99
CA ARG A 693 -27.67 0.26 -50.19
C ARG A 693 -26.60 -0.39 -49.32
N ILE A 694 -26.96 -1.05 -48.23
CA ILE A 694 -26.02 -1.67 -47.29
C ILE A 694 -26.14 -3.20 -47.35
N THR A 695 -25.08 -3.86 -47.81
CA THR A 695 -24.92 -5.32 -47.74
C THR A 695 -24.02 -5.68 -46.55
N LEU A 696 -24.46 -6.58 -45.67
CA LEU A 696 -23.65 -7.05 -44.53
C LEU A 696 -23.36 -8.55 -44.62
N LEU A 697 -22.09 -8.94 -44.55
CA LEU A 697 -21.63 -10.32 -44.71
C LEU A 697 -20.91 -10.85 -43.45
N LEU A 698 -21.17 -12.11 -43.11
CA LEU A 698 -20.40 -12.86 -42.11
C LEU A 698 -19.23 -13.56 -42.82
N CYS A 699 -18.12 -12.87 -43.02
CA CYS A 699 -16.95 -13.47 -43.68
C CYS A 699 -15.64 -12.84 -43.23
N ASP A 700 -14.57 -13.62 -43.34
CA ASP A 700 -13.21 -13.12 -43.21
C ASP A 700 -12.84 -12.27 -44.43
N TYR A 701 -11.99 -11.25 -44.26
CA TYR A 701 -11.52 -10.41 -45.36
C TYR A 701 -10.79 -11.23 -46.45
N ARG A 702 -10.20 -12.38 -46.09
CA ARG A 702 -9.57 -13.34 -47.01
C ARG A 702 -10.58 -14.13 -47.85
N GLN A 703 -11.86 -14.01 -47.55
CA GLN A 703 -12.95 -14.76 -48.17
C GLN A 703 -13.98 -13.84 -48.87
N ILE A 704 -13.64 -12.57 -49.07
CA ILE A 704 -14.46 -11.65 -49.88
C ILE A 704 -14.57 -12.24 -51.30
N PRO A 705 -15.77 -12.26 -51.93
CA PRO A 705 -15.95 -12.85 -53.25
C PRO A 705 -14.98 -12.31 -54.30
N ASN A 706 -14.30 -13.21 -55.01
CA ASN A 706 -13.40 -12.85 -56.09
C ASN A 706 -14.15 -12.08 -57.20
N GLY A 707 -13.46 -11.11 -57.81
CA GLY A 707 -14.03 -10.26 -58.87
C GLY A 707 -14.80 -9.02 -58.38
N GLN A 708 -15.12 -8.89 -57.08
CA GLN A 708 -15.66 -7.65 -56.54
C GLN A 708 -14.56 -6.60 -56.35
N LYS A 709 -14.78 -5.41 -56.91
CA LYS A 709 -13.92 -4.22 -56.75
C LYS A 709 -14.70 -3.12 -56.06
N PHE A 710 -14.04 -2.38 -55.17
CA PHE A 710 -14.62 -1.28 -54.41
C PHE A 710 -13.87 0.00 -54.70
N ASP A 711 -14.60 1.09 -54.88
CA ASP A 711 -14.02 2.41 -55.11
C ASP A 711 -13.30 2.92 -53.86
N ARG A 712 -13.76 2.50 -52.69
CA ARG A 712 -13.19 2.89 -51.40
C ARG A 712 -13.15 1.71 -50.46
N ILE A 713 -12.09 1.62 -49.66
CA ILE A 713 -12.00 0.67 -48.55
C ILE A 713 -11.81 1.50 -47.28
N ILE A 714 -12.58 1.20 -46.23
CA ILE A 714 -12.37 1.73 -44.89
C ILE A 714 -12.21 0.53 -43.96
N SER A 715 -11.19 0.57 -43.10
CA SER A 715 -10.94 -0.46 -42.09
C SER A 715 -10.65 0.25 -40.77
N CYS A 716 -11.51 0.09 -39.77
CA CYS A 716 -11.38 0.75 -38.47
C CYS A 716 -11.01 -0.26 -37.38
N GLU A 717 -9.80 -0.16 -36.83
CA GLU A 717 -9.27 -0.96 -35.71
C GLU A 717 -9.39 -2.49 -35.89
N MET A 718 -9.31 -2.93 -37.16
CA MET A 718 -9.41 -4.35 -37.52
C MET A 718 -8.03 -5.02 -37.61
N LEU A 719 -6.98 -4.27 -37.98
CA LEU A 719 -5.63 -4.81 -38.21
C LEU A 719 -5.04 -5.46 -36.94
N GLU A 720 -5.43 -4.97 -35.77
CA GLU A 720 -5.10 -5.46 -34.44
C GLU A 720 -5.51 -6.92 -34.23
N HIS A 721 -6.52 -7.38 -34.96
CA HIS A 721 -7.04 -8.75 -34.92
C HIS A 721 -6.49 -9.64 -36.03
N VAL A 722 -5.71 -9.11 -36.98
CA VAL A 722 -5.14 -9.89 -38.10
C VAL A 722 -4.01 -10.79 -37.61
N GLY A 723 -3.15 -10.29 -36.73
CA GLY A 723 -1.96 -10.99 -36.26
C GLY A 723 -0.73 -10.75 -37.14
N HIS A 724 0.44 -10.74 -36.51
CA HIS A 724 1.71 -10.35 -37.11
C HIS A 724 2.04 -11.07 -38.43
N GLU A 725 1.76 -12.37 -38.49
CA GLU A 725 2.09 -13.23 -39.62
C GLU A 725 1.23 -12.97 -40.87
N PHE A 726 0.14 -12.21 -40.75
CA PHE A 726 -0.88 -12.05 -41.81
C PHE A 726 -1.05 -10.59 -42.26
N TYR A 727 -0.19 -9.66 -41.84
CA TYR A 727 -0.31 -8.26 -42.27
C TYR A 727 -0.09 -8.09 -43.78
N GLU A 728 0.86 -8.83 -44.38
CA GLU A 728 1.06 -8.85 -45.83
C GLU A 728 -0.21 -9.34 -46.55
N ASP A 729 -0.82 -10.42 -46.09
CA ASP A 729 -2.05 -10.96 -46.67
C ASP A 729 -3.22 -9.96 -46.60
N PHE A 730 -3.30 -9.19 -45.51
CA PHE A 730 -4.27 -8.11 -45.36
C PHE A 730 -4.09 -7.00 -46.40
N PHE A 731 -2.87 -6.51 -46.59
CA PHE A 731 -2.60 -5.49 -47.59
C PHE A 731 -2.75 -6.02 -49.02
N ALA A 732 -2.39 -7.29 -49.28
CA ALA A 732 -2.61 -7.94 -50.57
C ALA A 732 -4.11 -8.06 -50.90
N SER A 733 -4.94 -8.42 -49.92
CA SER A 733 -6.39 -8.46 -50.06
C SER A 733 -6.96 -7.07 -50.37
N CYS A 734 -6.50 -6.03 -49.64
CA CYS A 734 -6.91 -4.65 -49.90
C CYS A 734 -6.51 -4.19 -51.32
N GLU A 735 -5.27 -4.46 -51.75
CA GLU A 735 -4.81 -4.15 -53.13
C GLU A 735 -5.67 -4.86 -54.18
N TYR A 736 -6.01 -6.12 -53.93
CA TYR A 736 -6.83 -6.92 -54.84
C TYR A 736 -8.27 -6.39 -54.93
N HIS A 737 -8.90 -5.98 -53.83
CA HIS A 737 -10.29 -5.52 -53.84
C HIS A 737 -10.46 -4.04 -54.17
N LEU A 738 -9.40 -3.22 -54.13
CA LEU A 738 -9.50 -1.80 -54.45
C LEU A 738 -9.56 -1.56 -55.97
N ALA A 739 -10.55 -0.80 -56.43
CA ALA A 739 -10.68 -0.34 -57.82
C ALA A 739 -9.48 0.52 -58.24
N GLU A 740 -9.25 0.70 -59.55
CA GLU A 740 -8.03 1.31 -60.12
C GLU A 740 -7.67 2.67 -59.49
N HIS A 741 -8.64 3.56 -59.36
CA HIS A 741 -8.52 4.90 -58.76
C HIS A 741 -9.06 4.97 -57.33
N GLY A 742 -8.98 3.85 -56.60
CA GLY A 742 -9.57 3.74 -55.28
C GLY A 742 -8.70 4.31 -54.16
N ILE A 743 -9.34 4.66 -53.05
CA ILE A 743 -8.70 5.14 -51.81
C ILE A 743 -8.95 4.12 -50.70
N PHE A 744 -7.90 3.78 -49.97
CA PHE A 744 -8.00 2.94 -48.76
C PHE A 744 -7.67 3.77 -47.52
N VAL A 745 -8.58 3.79 -46.54
CA VAL A 745 -8.38 4.42 -45.23
C VAL A 745 -8.32 3.35 -44.15
N LEU A 746 -7.23 3.36 -43.39
CA LEU A 746 -7.00 2.47 -42.26
C LEU A 746 -6.94 3.29 -40.97
N GLN A 747 -7.79 2.98 -39.99
CA GLN A 747 -7.57 3.35 -38.60
C GLN A 747 -7.03 2.13 -37.84
N THR A 748 -5.95 2.30 -37.08
CA THR A 748 -5.37 1.19 -36.31
C THR A 748 -4.55 1.68 -35.12
N ILE A 749 -4.72 0.98 -34.01
CA ILE A 749 -3.90 1.11 -32.82
C ILE A 749 -2.51 0.54 -33.11
N ALA A 750 -1.49 1.34 -32.87
CA ALA A 750 -0.10 0.95 -33.03
C ALA A 750 0.70 1.13 -31.72
N LEU A 751 1.76 0.35 -31.58
CA LEU A 751 2.76 0.53 -30.55
C LEU A 751 3.93 1.37 -31.07
N VAL A 752 4.59 2.07 -30.15
CA VAL A 752 5.92 2.63 -30.43
C VAL A 752 6.90 1.51 -30.77
N GLU A 753 7.80 1.77 -31.73
CA GLU A 753 8.69 0.77 -32.33
C GLU A 753 9.47 -0.03 -31.27
N GLU A 754 9.98 0.64 -30.25
CA GLU A 754 10.76 0.03 -29.18
C GLU A 754 9.99 -1.01 -28.35
N MET A 755 8.66 -0.93 -28.31
CA MET A 755 7.81 -1.86 -27.56
C MET A 755 7.29 -3.01 -28.42
N TYR A 756 7.32 -2.86 -29.74
CA TYR A 756 6.65 -3.75 -30.67
C TYR A 756 7.09 -5.21 -30.51
N ASP A 757 8.38 -5.52 -30.70
CA ASP A 757 8.86 -6.91 -30.58
C ASP A 757 8.66 -7.49 -29.18
N LYS A 758 8.81 -6.66 -28.14
CA LYS A 758 8.64 -7.09 -26.75
C LYS A 758 7.20 -7.48 -26.46
N MET A 759 6.23 -6.67 -26.90
CA MET A 759 4.81 -6.94 -26.69
C MET A 759 4.30 -8.01 -27.64
N ARG A 760 4.86 -8.12 -28.85
CA ARG A 760 4.52 -9.17 -29.82
C ARG A 760 4.87 -10.56 -29.29
N LEU A 761 6.10 -10.74 -28.79
CA LEU A 761 6.64 -12.05 -28.43
C LEU A 761 6.25 -12.56 -27.03
N ARG A 762 5.70 -11.70 -26.18
CA ARG A 762 5.37 -12.05 -24.79
C ARG A 762 3.87 -12.10 -24.57
N PRO A 763 3.36 -13.08 -23.81
CA PRO A 763 2.00 -13.02 -23.30
C PRO A 763 1.90 -11.84 -22.33
N GLU A 764 0.87 -11.03 -22.50
CA GLU A 764 0.55 -9.88 -21.64
C GLU A 764 -0.94 -9.89 -21.30
N PHE A 765 -1.35 -9.00 -20.40
CA PHE A 765 -2.70 -8.96 -19.83
C PHE A 765 -3.81 -8.93 -20.90
N VAL A 766 -3.77 -8.01 -21.85
CA VAL A 766 -4.79 -7.80 -22.88
C VAL A 766 -4.93 -9.04 -23.76
N LYS A 767 -3.83 -9.60 -24.29
CA LYS A 767 -3.82 -10.86 -25.05
C LYS A 767 -4.32 -12.07 -24.26
N THR A 768 -4.14 -12.06 -22.95
CA THR A 768 -4.49 -13.19 -22.09
C THR A 768 -5.97 -13.17 -21.71
N TYR A 769 -6.47 -11.99 -21.31
CA TYR A 769 -7.78 -11.82 -20.68
C TYR A 769 -8.83 -11.15 -21.58
N ILE A 770 -8.44 -10.32 -22.55
CA ILE A 770 -9.37 -9.44 -23.29
C ILE A 770 -9.42 -9.79 -24.78
N PHE A 771 -8.29 -9.75 -25.49
CA PHE A 771 -8.18 -9.99 -26.93
C PHE A 771 -7.23 -11.15 -27.26
N PRO A 772 -7.66 -12.41 -27.06
CA PRO A 772 -6.92 -13.59 -27.50
C PRO A 772 -6.48 -13.49 -28.97
N GLY A 773 -5.19 -13.69 -29.23
CA GLY A 773 -4.64 -13.62 -30.60
C GLY A 773 -4.46 -12.20 -31.16
N GLY A 774 -4.86 -11.16 -30.44
CA GLY A 774 -4.61 -9.77 -30.85
C GLY A 774 -3.12 -9.46 -30.96
N CYS A 775 -2.75 -8.61 -31.90
CA CYS A 775 -1.38 -8.11 -32.08
C CYS A 775 -1.41 -6.68 -32.60
N LEU A 776 -0.92 -5.74 -31.78
CA LEU A 776 -0.78 -4.35 -32.18
C LEU A 776 0.47 -4.20 -33.08
N PRO A 777 0.35 -3.64 -34.30
CA PRO A 777 1.49 -3.35 -35.15
C PRO A 777 2.32 -2.17 -34.64
N SER A 778 3.47 -1.91 -35.26
CA SER A 778 4.14 -0.60 -35.23
C SER A 778 3.97 0.11 -36.57
N LEU A 779 4.18 1.42 -36.61
CA LEU A 779 4.12 2.16 -37.88
C LEU A 779 5.13 1.62 -38.90
N ALA A 780 6.36 1.30 -38.48
CA ALA A 780 7.36 0.72 -39.37
C ALA A 780 6.92 -0.65 -39.92
N ARG A 781 6.30 -1.48 -39.08
CA ARG A 781 5.74 -2.76 -39.52
C ARG A 781 4.62 -2.59 -40.54
N ILE A 782 3.72 -1.63 -40.32
CA ILE A 782 2.61 -1.32 -41.24
C ILE A 782 3.18 -0.95 -42.62
N VAL A 783 4.13 0.00 -42.64
CA VAL A 783 4.78 0.45 -43.88
C VAL A 783 5.47 -0.74 -44.58
N SER A 784 6.22 -1.54 -43.84
CA SER A 784 6.90 -2.71 -44.39
C SER A 784 5.90 -3.71 -45.02
N ALA A 785 4.86 -4.13 -44.30
CA ALA A 785 3.85 -5.06 -44.84
C ALA A 785 3.16 -4.50 -46.07
N MET A 786 2.74 -3.23 -46.02
CA MET A 786 2.11 -2.53 -47.13
C MET A 786 3.02 -2.54 -48.37
N THR A 787 4.27 -2.09 -48.23
CA THR A 787 5.21 -2.02 -49.37
C THR A 787 5.56 -3.38 -49.97
N SER A 788 5.57 -4.44 -49.16
CA SER A 788 5.87 -5.80 -49.64
C SER A 788 4.70 -6.46 -50.36
N ALA A 789 3.45 -6.07 -50.06
CA ALA A 789 2.25 -6.78 -50.52
C ALA A 789 1.33 -5.96 -51.45
N SER A 790 1.61 -4.68 -51.67
CA SER A 790 0.74 -3.78 -52.45
C SER A 790 1.53 -2.72 -53.21
N ARG A 791 0.83 -1.96 -54.07
CA ARG A 791 1.38 -0.77 -54.75
C ARG A 791 0.98 0.52 -54.03
N PHE A 792 0.53 0.42 -52.79
CA PHE A 792 0.05 1.57 -52.05
C PHE A 792 1.17 2.52 -51.66
N ASN A 793 0.86 3.80 -51.76
CA ASN A 793 1.61 4.93 -51.23
C ASN A 793 0.77 5.67 -50.19
N ILE A 794 1.41 6.05 -49.10
CA ILE A 794 0.79 6.82 -48.03
C ILE A 794 0.60 8.26 -48.50
N GLN A 795 -0.65 8.72 -48.47
CA GLN A 795 -1.05 10.09 -48.83
C GLN A 795 -1.19 10.98 -47.61
N HIS A 796 -1.56 10.39 -46.48
CA HIS A 796 -1.79 11.11 -45.24
C HIS A 796 -1.66 10.17 -44.03
N VAL A 797 -1.11 10.67 -42.93
CA VAL A 797 -1.06 9.99 -41.63
C VAL A 797 -1.44 11.00 -40.56
N GLU A 798 -2.43 10.65 -39.75
CA GLU A 798 -2.84 11.43 -38.59
C GLU A 798 -2.79 10.57 -37.34
N ASN A 799 -2.23 11.10 -36.25
CA ASN A 799 -2.21 10.44 -34.95
C ASN A 799 -3.36 11.00 -34.09
N ILE A 800 -4.33 10.14 -33.77
CA ILE A 800 -5.47 10.46 -32.91
C ILE A 800 -5.37 9.80 -31.52
N GLY A 801 -4.23 9.18 -31.19
CA GLY A 801 -4.04 8.39 -29.96
C GLY A 801 -4.23 9.17 -28.66
N ASP A 802 -3.99 10.48 -28.66
CA ASP A 802 -4.22 11.34 -27.48
C ASP A 802 -5.72 11.39 -27.11
N HIS A 803 -6.63 11.19 -28.07
CA HIS A 803 -8.09 11.11 -27.83
C HIS A 803 -8.54 9.77 -27.26
N TYR A 804 -7.75 8.71 -27.46
CA TYR A 804 -8.10 7.36 -27.00
C TYR A 804 -8.10 7.29 -25.46
N TYR A 805 -7.21 8.04 -24.80
CA TYR A 805 -7.24 8.18 -23.33
C TYR A 805 -8.61 8.68 -22.85
N THR A 806 -9.10 9.79 -23.44
CA THR A 806 -10.39 10.37 -23.07
C THR A 806 -11.53 9.40 -23.37
N THR A 807 -11.48 8.70 -24.50
CA THR A 807 -12.45 7.64 -24.84
C THR A 807 -12.49 6.55 -23.76
N LEU A 808 -11.35 5.98 -23.39
CA LEU A 808 -11.25 4.91 -22.40
C LEU A 808 -11.67 5.35 -21.00
N MET A 809 -11.38 6.60 -20.62
CA MET A 809 -11.84 7.12 -19.32
C MET A 809 -13.35 7.36 -19.31
N ASN A 810 -13.96 7.80 -20.41
CA ASN A 810 -15.43 7.88 -20.52
C ASN A 810 -16.06 6.49 -20.42
N TRP A 811 -15.50 5.49 -21.12
CA TRP A 811 -15.94 4.10 -20.98
C TRP A 811 -15.80 3.59 -19.56
N TRP A 812 -14.67 3.89 -18.90
CA TRP A 812 -14.46 3.48 -17.51
C TRP A 812 -15.50 4.11 -16.58
N ASP A 813 -15.76 5.42 -16.73
CA ASP A 813 -16.73 6.15 -15.90
C ASP A 813 -18.15 5.60 -16.11
N ASN A 814 -18.56 5.38 -17.37
CA ASN A 814 -19.85 4.78 -17.69
C ASN A 814 -19.98 3.34 -17.15
N PHE A 815 -18.91 2.54 -17.27
CA PHE A 815 -18.89 1.17 -16.77
C PHE A 815 -19.01 1.12 -15.25
N ALA A 816 -18.25 1.95 -14.54
CA ALA A 816 -18.28 2.07 -13.09
C ALA A 816 -19.68 2.51 -12.60
N ALA A 817 -20.32 3.46 -13.30
CA ALA A 817 -21.68 3.90 -12.98
C ALA A 817 -22.75 2.80 -13.23
N ASN A 818 -22.50 1.87 -14.14
CA ASN A 818 -23.42 0.78 -14.50
C ASN A 818 -22.97 -0.59 -13.96
N ARG A 819 -22.08 -0.61 -12.97
CA ARG A 819 -21.50 -1.84 -12.41
C ARG A 819 -22.55 -2.82 -11.90
N GLU A 820 -23.57 -2.34 -11.19
CA GLU A 820 -24.66 -3.17 -10.67
C GLU A 820 -25.49 -3.80 -11.80
N LYS A 821 -25.67 -3.08 -12.93
CA LYS A 821 -26.35 -3.63 -14.11
C LYS A 821 -25.51 -4.72 -14.77
N ALA A 822 -24.18 -4.59 -14.81
CA ALA A 822 -23.30 -5.65 -15.28
C ALA A 822 -23.46 -6.92 -14.41
N SER A 823 -23.54 -6.79 -13.09
CA SER A 823 -23.84 -7.93 -12.22
C SER A 823 -25.23 -8.53 -12.48
N ALA A 824 -26.24 -7.70 -12.74
CA ALA A 824 -27.60 -8.15 -13.06
C ALA A 824 -27.68 -8.92 -14.40
N LEU A 825 -26.77 -8.65 -15.35
CA LEU A 825 -26.61 -9.43 -16.59
C LEU A 825 -25.92 -10.78 -16.37
N GLY A 826 -25.49 -11.11 -15.14
CA GLY A 826 -24.86 -12.38 -14.78
C GLY A 826 -23.33 -12.37 -14.77
N PHE A 827 -22.68 -11.21 -14.92
CA PHE A 827 -21.23 -11.11 -14.83
C PHE A 827 -20.75 -11.05 -13.38
N ASP A 828 -19.79 -11.92 -13.03
CA ASP A 828 -19.24 -12.00 -11.68
C ASP A 828 -18.27 -10.84 -11.38
N GLU A 829 -17.92 -10.70 -10.09
CA GLU A 829 -17.02 -9.67 -9.60
C GLU A 829 -15.62 -9.74 -10.25
N LYS A 830 -15.15 -10.95 -10.61
CA LYS A 830 -13.85 -11.13 -11.25
C LYS A 830 -13.86 -10.59 -12.68
N PHE A 831 -14.93 -10.83 -13.42
CA PHE A 831 -15.12 -10.30 -14.76
C PHE A 831 -15.17 -8.77 -14.72
N ILE A 832 -15.95 -8.19 -13.80
CA ILE A 832 -16.05 -6.73 -13.63
C ILE A 832 -14.68 -6.11 -13.35
N ARG A 833 -13.93 -6.67 -12.40
CA ARG A 833 -12.55 -6.22 -12.10
C ARG A 833 -11.60 -6.39 -13.28
N THR A 834 -11.77 -7.46 -14.06
CA THR A 834 -10.98 -7.67 -15.28
C THR A 834 -11.23 -6.54 -16.28
N TRP A 835 -12.48 -6.11 -16.44
CA TRP A 835 -12.86 -5.03 -17.35
C TRP A 835 -12.40 -3.64 -16.86
N GLU A 836 -12.56 -3.35 -15.58
CA GLU A 836 -12.04 -2.12 -14.96
C GLU A 836 -10.51 -2.02 -15.13
N TYR A 837 -9.79 -3.12 -14.88
CA TYR A 837 -8.35 -3.19 -15.06
C TYR A 837 -7.97 -2.98 -16.52
N TYR A 838 -8.69 -3.60 -17.45
CA TYR A 838 -8.47 -3.43 -18.89
C TYR A 838 -8.58 -1.97 -19.33
N LEU A 839 -9.70 -1.31 -19.02
CA LEU A 839 -9.94 0.07 -19.42
C LEU A 839 -8.88 1.01 -18.81
N GLY A 840 -8.59 0.87 -17.51
CA GLY A 840 -7.57 1.68 -16.83
C GLY A 840 -6.14 1.43 -17.33
N TYR A 841 -5.79 0.17 -17.60
CA TYR A 841 -4.47 -0.20 -18.14
C TYR A 841 -4.26 0.38 -19.53
N CYS A 842 -5.22 0.21 -20.45
CA CYS A 842 -5.15 0.78 -21.79
C CYS A 842 -5.11 2.30 -21.75
N ALA A 843 -5.92 2.95 -20.89
CA ALA A 843 -5.91 4.39 -20.73
C ALA A 843 -4.52 4.90 -20.34
N ALA A 844 -3.84 4.19 -19.44
CA ALA A 844 -2.47 4.53 -19.05
C ALA A 844 -1.47 4.44 -20.22
N LEU A 845 -1.58 3.42 -21.08
CA LEU A 845 -0.68 3.24 -22.23
C LEU A 845 -0.85 4.37 -23.26
N PHE A 846 -2.09 4.78 -23.55
CA PHE A 846 -2.37 5.91 -24.44
C PHE A 846 -1.94 7.24 -23.82
N LYS A 847 -2.24 7.48 -22.54
CA LYS A 847 -1.81 8.71 -21.84
C LYS A 847 -0.28 8.85 -21.77
N SER A 848 0.44 7.72 -21.76
CA SER A 848 1.89 7.67 -21.83
C SER A 848 2.45 7.62 -23.25
N ARG A 849 1.60 7.68 -24.30
CA ARG A 849 1.98 7.60 -25.72
C ARG A 849 2.80 6.37 -26.08
N ILE A 850 2.56 5.27 -25.37
CA ILE A 850 3.13 3.94 -25.69
C ILE A 850 2.26 3.25 -26.74
N CYS A 851 0.94 3.34 -26.55
CA CYS A 851 -0.04 3.07 -27.58
C CYS A 851 -0.39 4.37 -28.31
N ILE A 852 -0.60 4.25 -29.61
CA ILE A 852 -0.95 5.30 -30.54
C ILE A 852 -2.14 4.78 -31.36
N ASP A 853 -2.92 5.66 -31.97
CA ASP A 853 -3.94 5.29 -32.95
C ASP A 853 -3.77 6.18 -34.19
N TYR A 854 -3.64 5.57 -35.35
CA TYR A 854 -3.35 6.26 -36.61
C TYR A 854 -4.53 6.14 -37.57
N GLN A 855 -4.90 7.25 -38.20
CA GLN A 855 -5.68 7.24 -39.45
C GLN A 855 -4.72 7.43 -40.63
N ILE A 856 -4.59 6.41 -41.47
CA ILE A 856 -3.67 6.37 -42.62
C ILE A 856 -4.47 6.28 -43.90
N VAL A 857 -4.13 7.13 -44.87
CA VAL A 857 -4.74 7.11 -46.21
C VAL A 857 -3.74 6.58 -47.22
N PHE A 858 -4.17 5.59 -47.99
CA PHE A 858 -3.41 4.91 -49.02
C PHE A 858 -4.05 5.11 -50.39
N ALA A 859 -3.19 5.26 -51.41
CA ALA A 859 -3.59 5.27 -52.81
C ALA A 859 -2.45 4.77 -53.71
N ARG A 860 -2.71 4.51 -54.98
CA ARG A 860 -1.69 4.05 -55.93
C ARG A 860 -0.88 5.21 -56.53
N PRO A 861 0.39 5.01 -56.90
CA PRO A 861 1.16 6.00 -57.64
C PRO A 861 0.54 6.33 -58.99
N GLY A 862 0.71 7.58 -59.45
CA GLY A 862 0.32 8.00 -60.79
C GLY A 862 -1.18 8.23 -61.01
N ASP A 863 -1.99 8.21 -59.94
CA ASP A 863 -3.42 8.48 -60.04
C ASP A 863 -3.69 9.98 -60.22
N SER A 864 -3.89 10.41 -61.46
CA SER A 864 -4.18 11.80 -61.82
C SER A 864 -5.55 12.29 -61.33
N LYS A 865 -6.43 11.37 -60.92
CA LYS A 865 -7.75 11.67 -60.35
C LYS A 865 -7.73 11.75 -58.82
N LEU A 866 -6.57 11.52 -58.20
CA LEU A 866 -6.46 11.56 -56.75
C LEU A 866 -6.67 13.00 -56.24
N PRO A 867 -7.65 13.25 -55.37
CA PRO A 867 -7.84 14.60 -54.85
C PRO A 867 -6.74 14.92 -53.84
N SER A 868 -6.28 16.17 -53.79
CA SER A 868 -5.22 16.62 -52.87
C SER A 868 -5.55 16.36 -51.39
N TYR A 869 -4.59 15.86 -50.61
CA TYR A 869 -4.66 15.73 -49.15
C TYR A 869 -3.84 16.83 -48.46
N VAL A 870 -3.94 18.07 -48.96
CA VAL A 870 -3.35 19.23 -48.27
C VAL A 870 -4.19 19.52 -47.03
N ALA A 871 -3.52 19.55 -45.86
CA ALA A 871 -4.12 20.03 -44.63
C ALA A 871 -4.50 21.51 -44.84
N ILE A 872 -5.81 21.81 -44.88
CA ILE A 872 -6.27 23.17 -44.62
C ILE A 872 -6.15 23.33 -43.11
N ALA A 873 -5.23 24.21 -42.71
CA ALA A 873 -4.83 24.48 -41.33
C ALA A 873 -6.00 24.82 -40.41
#